data_AF-A0A9P4J4F3-F1
#
_entry.id   AF-A0A9P4J4F3-F1
#
_cell.length_a   1.000
_cell.length_b   1.000
_cell.length_c   1.000
_cell.angle_alpha   90.00
_cell.angle_beta   90.00
_cell.angle_gamma   90.00
#
_symmetry.space_group_name_H-M   'P 1'
#
loop_
_entity.id
_entity.type
_entity.pdbx_description
1 polymer ?
#
loop_
_entity_poly.entity_id
_entity_poly.type
_entity_poly.pdbx_seq_one_letter_code
_entity_poly.pdbx_strand_id
1 'polypeptide(L)'
;MSLLSDGLRSATDDGMYRIGDVVPWHFEPGLVVASFFASLVGTTLTVELLHRKRLGKSWTSRLQILSCATAMGLIGIWCMHFIGNRSIILGDGRDGIQMTYGAGFTILSCVLPVIGLFFAFYVAELRIKNAYLRRFADVSSGFLAGLAIVGMHYVGNLGASNYKLHFWNRYIVASCVIAIGDCIVALMLFFYFKERWINVFWKRLCCAILLAVAVCGMHFTASIGCTYQLTKLGVSDTARNTAVIVAGVLCLAAALFCLVIIFYTGIRNQQLKDKAQQVSIACAYFDQEGNILVTNEGVLPNQKVAKRFNLQRFDDEFNTSHPTFHWIWKVSNDWGSVSELIPKMRSHLRRLSPESRVVSRPLTAASMESSYDEESYTDETLLFREGFCVAAADLADRMHIKLNQLGNMYDRVTGTGVISSGKVDRKLSQSDAASIASTSRAFEKGQILFFTRVLSQPDIDSFTASGYRLAPPNRVEAMIAKTMQIPIQFVASEIKSLQEYAQDINAPLVVKQGTYLTCFAALGRVSRTFDVLVSKAHQNQLPDMQLTPEHLSSAQIGFLQQYEAWTAGDMVADLKQKRAREQLIPAEVRGFVLLLINSLSALAHQVSEEWFNDLIFSATPIVAHYGQSSSSGTAMIFGLTKLLDIHHGMINLSDRLTFVPLDFFRVRSAFYPGCPDAAKFRSAVHADFANYLGRLNNNDATEKLAVIAGKPVRPGFFRKLTDRNGSNATDVTDDNVSEHVLVEVNPEMRLDSSVGQTKGMWGGILATTDTVIVQSLNTAISSEPAKLAPKITTIAISDNRQEDDKTFADQLYEQAKIRGVARLTSMSA
;
A
#
# COMPACT_ATOMS: atom_id res chain seq x y z
N MET A 1 -87.97 -9.22 36.19
CA MET A 1 -88.98 -10.10 35.57
C MET A 1 -88.64 -10.21 34.08
N SER A 2 -88.41 -11.44 33.61
CA SER A 2 -87.98 -11.89 32.27
C SER A 2 -86.55 -11.56 31.77
N LEU A 3 -85.54 -11.96 32.54
CA LEU A 3 -84.32 -12.56 31.99
C LEU A 3 -84.54 -14.08 32.06
N LEU A 4 -84.94 -14.72 30.94
CA LEU A 4 -84.99 -16.18 30.68
C LEU A 4 -86.02 -16.48 29.57
N SER A 5 -85.68 -16.18 28.31
CA SER A 5 -86.33 -16.75 27.13
C SER A 5 -85.58 -16.25 25.90
N ASP A 6 -84.48 -16.94 25.55
CA ASP A 6 -83.97 -17.02 24.16
C ASP A 6 -82.75 -17.96 24.03
N GLY A 7 -82.44 -18.74 25.07
CA GLY A 7 -81.61 -19.94 24.93
C GLY A 7 -82.45 -21.14 24.49
N LEU A 8 -82.84 -21.22 23.21
CA LEU A 8 -83.18 -22.47 22.50
C LEU A 8 -83.51 -22.19 21.02
N ARG A 9 -82.52 -21.68 20.27
CA ARG A 9 -82.45 -21.86 18.82
C ARG A 9 -81.10 -22.48 18.46
N SER A 10 -81.15 -23.81 18.33
CA SER A 10 -80.30 -24.65 17.46
C SER A 10 -78.81 -24.32 17.42
N ALA A 11 -78.05 -25.03 18.26
CA ALA A 11 -76.61 -25.22 18.13
C ALA A 11 -76.26 -26.33 17.10
N THR A 12 -76.94 -26.36 15.95
CA THR A 12 -76.66 -27.27 14.82
C THR A 12 -77.13 -26.64 13.51
N ASP A 13 -76.40 -25.64 13.01
CA ASP A 13 -76.29 -25.37 11.58
C ASP A 13 -74.91 -24.72 11.36
N ASP A 14 -73.94 -25.57 11.06
CA ASP A 14 -72.53 -25.26 10.93
C ASP A 14 -72.30 -24.15 9.90
N GLY A 15 -71.65 -23.06 10.34
CA GLY A 15 -71.18 -21.94 9.52
C GLY A 15 -70.19 -22.40 8.45
N MET A 16 -70.71 -22.97 7.37
CA MET A 16 -70.00 -23.50 6.23
C MET A 16 -70.08 -22.45 5.11
N TYR A 17 -68.97 -21.76 4.87
CA TYR A 17 -68.82 -20.82 3.75
C TYR A 17 -69.26 -21.52 2.45
N ARG A 18 -70.17 -20.89 1.70
CA ARG A 18 -70.70 -21.41 0.43
C ARG A 18 -69.94 -20.82 -0.74
N ILE A 19 -69.96 -21.52 -1.87
CA ILE A 19 -69.44 -21.00 -3.14
C ILE A 19 -70.21 -19.71 -3.47
N GLY A 20 -69.48 -18.62 -3.70
CA GLY A 20 -70.02 -17.29 -3.96
C GLY A 20 -69.93 -16.33 -2.79
N ASP A 21 -69.67 -16.82 -1.56
CA ASP A 21 -69.56 -15.97 -0.37
C ASP A 21 -68.28 -15.13 -0.37
N VAL A 22 -68.38 -13.93 0.18
CA VAL A 22 -67.22 -13.08 0.47
C VAL A 22 -66.67 -13.48 1.84
N VAL A 23 -65.44 -13.98 1.86
CA VAL A 23 -64.81 -14.53 3.06
C VAL A 23 -64.05 -13.43 3.80
N PRO A 24 -64.26 -13.24 5.12
CA PRO A 24 -63.49 -12.29 5.92
C PRO A 24 -62.02 -12.71 6.00
N TRP A 25 -61.13 -11.73 6.06
CA TRP A 25 -59.68 -11.93 6.10
C TRP A 25 -59.02 -11.10 7.20
N HIS A 26 -57.92 -11.60 7.75
CA HIS A 26 -57.03 -10.86 8.63
C HIS A 26 -55.57 -11.22 8.33
N PHE A 27 -54.63 -10.37 8.76
CA PHE A 27 -53.20 -10.63 8.60
C PHE A 27 -52.61 -11.30 9.84
N GLU A 28 -51.77 -12.31 9.62
CA GLU A 28 -50.88 -12.85 10.64
C GLU A 28 -49.58 -12.02 10.72
N PRO A 29 -49.33 -11.28 11.82
CA PRO A 29 -48.21 -10.34 11.90
C PRO A 29 -46.83 -10.99 11.70
N GLY A 30 -46.64 -12.23 12.17
CA GLY A 30 -45.38 -12.95 12.04
C GLY A 30 -45.01 -13.22 10.57
N LEU A 31 -45.98 -13.62 9.76
CA LEU A 31 -45.78 -13.88 8.34
C LEU A 31 -45.61 -12.59 7.52
N VAL A 32 -46.25 -11.49 7.93
CA VAL A 32 -46.00 -10.16 7.34
C VAL A 32 -44.54 -9.77 7.53
N VAL A 33 -44.01 -9.89 8.75
CA VAL A 33 -42.59 -9.62 9.04
C VAL A 33 -41.67 -10.57 8.28
N ALA A 34 -42.01 -11.86 8.21
CA ALA A 34 -41.24 -12.84 7.45
C ALA A 34 -41.18 -12.51 5.95
N SER A 35 -42.29 -12.07 5.35
CA SER A 35 -42.33 -11.64 3.94
C SER A 35 -41.44 -10.42 3.68
N PHE A 36 -41.38 -9.49 4.63
CA PHE A 36 -40.47 -8.34 4.57
C PHE A 36 -39.01 -8.77 4.61
N PHE A 37 -38.64 -9.69 5.52
CA PHE A 37 -37.28 -10.22 5.58
C PHE A 37 -36.89 -11.01 4.32
N ALA A 38 -37.81 -11.78 3.75
CA ALA A 38 -37.59 -12.46 2.47
C ALA A 38 -37.28 -11.46 1.35
N SER A 39 -38.06 -10.37 1.27
CA SER A 39 -37.82 -9.28 0.32
C SER A 39 -36.49 -8.57 0.57
N LEU A 40 -36.18 -8.32 1.85
CA LEU A 40 -34.93 -7.69 2.26
C LEU A 40 -33.75 -8.53 1.80
N VAL A 41 -33.70 -9.84 2.10
CA VAL A 41 -32.61 -10.72 1.66
C VAL A 41 -32.39 -10.67 0.15
N GLY A 42 -33.46 -10.74 -0.64
CA GLY A 42 -33.37 -10.67 -2.11
C GLY A 42 -32.87 -9.32 -2.63
N THR A 43 -33.34 -8.22 -2.03
CA THR A 43 -32.91 -6.86 -2.40
C THR A 43 -31.46 -6.58 -1.98
N THR A 44 -31.01 -7.02 -0.79
CA THR A 44 -29.60 -6.88 -0.37
C THR A 44 -28.67 -7.68 -1.28
N LEU A 45 -29.05 -8.92 -1.64
CA LEU A 45 -28.29 -9.74 -2.58
C LEU A 45 -28.14 -9.03 -3.92
N THR A 46 -29.25 -8.49 -4.43
CA THR A 46 -29.27 -7.76 -5.71
C THR A 46 -28.34 -6.54 -5.68
N VAL A 47 -28.41 -5.72 -4.62
CA VAL A 47 -27.56 -4.54 -4.45
C VAL A 47 -26.07 -4.93 -4.35
N GLU A 48 -25.75 -6.04 -3.68
CA GLU A 48 -24.38 -6.58 -3.59
C GLU A 48 -23.85 -7.07 -4.95
N LEU A 49 -24.66 -7.82 -5.70
CA LEU A 49 -24.31 -8.29 -7.04
C LEU A 49 -24.11 -7.13 -8.01
N LEU A 50 -25.01 -6.14 -7.97
CA LEU A 50 -24.98 -4.97 -8.85
C LEU A 50 -23.78 -4.06 -8.55
N HIS A 51 -23.35 -4.00 -7.28
CA HIS A 51 -22.11 -3.32 -6.88
C HIS A 51 -20.87 -4.02 -7.44
N ARG A 52 -20.80 -5.35 -7.34
CA ARG A 52 -19.58 -6.13 -7.67
C ARG A 52 -19.40 -6.39 -9.15
N LYS A 53 -20.45 -6.14 -9.92
CA LYS A 53 -20.46 -6.27 -11.35
C LYS A 53 -19.30 -5.51 -11.98
N ARG A 54 -18.50 -6.19 -12.79
CA ARG A 54 -17.41 -5.54 -13.55
C ARG A 54 -18.02 -4.80 -14.74
N LEU A 55 -17.60 -3.55 -14.92
CA LEU A 55 -18.04 -2.73 -16.05
C LEU A 55 -17.41 -3.25 -17.36
N GLY A 56 -18.22 -3.68 -18.33
CA GLY A 56 -17.73 -4.17 -19.63
C GLY A 56 -18.83 -4.75 -20.53
N LYS A 57 -18.52 -4.94 -21.82
CA LYS A 57 -19.44 -5.50 -22.84
C LYS A 57 -19.41 -7.04 -22.96
N SER A 58 -18.68 -7.73 -22.08
CA SER A 58 -18.46 -9.19 -22.16
C SER A 58 -19.72 -10.02 -21.85
N TRP A 59 -19.75 -11.28 -22.29
CA TRP A 59 -20.80 -12.25 -21.96
C TRP A 59 -20.97 -12.43 -20.43
N THR A 60 -19.86 -12.37 -19.69
CA THR A 60 -19.86 -12.39 -18.22
C THR A 60 -20.63 -11.22 -17.61
N SER A 61 -20.61 -10.06 -18.26
CA SER A 61 -21.39 -8.88 -17.86
C SER A 61 -22.89 -9.13 -17.97
N ARG A 62 -23.34 -9.79 -19.05
CA ARG A 62 -24.75 -10.14 -19.26
C ARG A 62 -25.23 -11.19 -18.26
N LEU A 63 -24.41 -12.19 -17.97
CA LEU A 63 -24.70 -13.17 -16.92
C LEU A 63 -24.84 -12.51 -15.54
N GLN A 64 -23.99 -11.53 -15.22
CA GLN A 64 -24.10 -10.80 -13.95
C GLN A 64 -25.41 -9.99 -13.85
N ILE A 65 -25.90 -9.39 -14.94
CA ILE A 65 -27.22 -8.72 -14.97
C ILE A 65 -28.32 -9.74 -14.73
N LEU A 66 -28.25 -10.90 -15.41
CA LEU A 66 -29.21 -11.98 -15.23
C LEU A 66 -29.22 -12.46 -13.77
N SER A 67 -28.06 -12.65 -13.14
CA SER A 67 -27.97 -13.00 -11.72
C SER A 67 -28.62 -11.95 -10.80
N CYS A 68 -28.46 -10.65 -11.10
CA CYS A 68 -29.13 -9.59 -10.34
C CYS A 68 -30.65 -9.64 -10.52
N ALA A 69 -31.12 -9.82 -11.76
CA ALA A 69 -32.54 -9.90 -12.10
C ALA A 69 -33.20 -11.13 -11.46
N THR A 70 -32.53 -12.28 -11.46
CA THR A 70 -33.00 -13.50 -10.79
C THR A 70 -33.05 -13.31 -9.28
N ALA A 71 -32.02 -12.69 -8.66
CA ALA A 71 -32.01 -12.44 -7.22
C ALA A 71 -33.20 -11.58 -6.76
N MET A 72 -33.42 -10.45 -7.44
CA MET A 72 -34.53 -9.55 -7.14
C MET A 72 -35.87 -10.19 -7.50
N GLY A 73 -35.99 -10.79 -8.68
CA GLY A 73 -37.23 -11.36 -9.21
C GLY A 73 -37.74 -12.56 -8.41
N LEU A 74 -36.88 -13.54 -8.15
CA LEU A 74 -37.29 -14.78 -7.46
C LEU A 74 -37.35 -14.58 -5.96
N ILE A 75 -36.32 -14.02 -5.34
CA ILE A 75 -36.23 -13.96 -3.87
C ILE A 75 -36.90 -12.69 -3.36
N GLY A 76 -36.53 -11.53 -3.92
CA GLY A 76 -37.00 -10.23 -3.46
C GLY A 76 -38.50 -10.00 -3.69
N ILE A 77 -39.03 -10.53 -4.80
CA ILE A 77 -40.38 -10.24 -5.28
C ILE A 77 -41.26 -11.50 -5.19
N TRP A 78 -40.91 -12.60 -5.88
CA TRP A 78 -41.76 -13.80 -5.95
C TRP A 78 -41.91 -14.53 -4.61
N CYS A 79 -40.81 -14.88 -3.93
CA CYS A 79 -40.88 -15.53 -2.61
C CYS A 79 -41.64 -14.68 -1.61
N MET A 80 -41.35 -13.37 -1.58
CA MET A 80 -42.06 -12.42 -0.75
C MET A 80 -43.57 -12.45 -1.01
N HIS A 81 -44.03 -12.47 -2.27
CA HIS A 81 -45.46 -12.43 -2.57
C HIS A 81 -46.20 -13.67 -2.07
N PHE A 82 -45.62 -14.86 -2.21
CA PHE A 82 -46.27 -16.08 -1.70
C PHE A 82 -46.23 -16.16 -0.17
N ILE A 83 -45.17 -15.70 0.48
CA ILE A 83 -45.12 -15.58 1.95
C ILE A 83 -46.12 -14.52 2.43
N GLY A 84 -46.23 -13.40 1.72
CA GLY A 84 -47.19 -12.32 1.97
C GLY A 84 -48.63 -12.79 1.82
N ASN A 85 -48.96 -13.49 0.74
CA ASN A 85 -50.28 -14.09 0.57
C ASN A 85 -50.58 -15.16 1.64
N ARG A 86 -49.56 -15.86 2.15
CA ARG A 86 -49.71 -16.80 3.27
C ARG A 86 -50.09 -16.10 4.58
N SER A 87 -49.69 -14.84 4.76
CA SER A 87 -50.10 -14.03 5.91
C SER A 87 -51.58 -13.66 5.90
N ILE A 88 -52.28 -13.83 4.78
CA ILE A 88 -53.70 -13.53 4.64
C ILE A 88 -54.50 -14.76 5.05
N ILE A 89 -55.02 -14.74 6.28
CA ILE A 89 -55.80 -15.84 6.84
C ILE A 89 -57.28 -15.60 6.54
N LEU A 90 -57.89 -16.57 5.84
CA LEU A 90 -59.30 -16.54 5.42
C LEU A 90 -60.17 -17.38 6.36
N GLY A 91 -61.39 -16.90 6.66
CA GLY A 91 -62.44 -17.64 7.37
C GLY A 91 -61.99 -18.36 8.65
N ASP A 92 -61.38 -17.61 9.55
CA ASP A 92 -60.95 -18.06 10.89
C ASP A 92 -59.87 -19.15 10.88
N GLY A 93 -59.11 -19.27 9.79
CA GLY A 93 -57.93 -20.15 9.73
C GLY A 93 -58.22 -21.61 9.41
N ARG A 94 -59.44 -21.95 8.97
CA ARG A 94 -59.78 -23.31 8.55
C ARG A 94 -58.98 -23.69 7.30
N ASP A 95 -58.40 -24.90 7.26
CA ASP A 95 -57.50 -25.30 6.17
C ASP A 95 -58.18 -25.41 4.81
N GLY A 96 -59.40 -25.94 4.76
CA GLY A 96 -60.14 -26.19 3.51
C GLY A 96 -60.64 -24.96 2.75
N ILE A 97 -60.41 -23.75 3.28
CA ILE A 97 -60.84 -22.47 2.69
C ILE A 97 -59.68 -21.50 2.45
N GLN A 98 -58.43 -21.88 2.69
CA GLN A 98 -57.29 -20.99 2.38
C GLN A 98 -56.99 -20.96 0.89
N MET A 99 -56.31 -19.91 0.41
CA MET A 99 -55.96 -19.76 -1.01
C MET A 99 -55.02 -20.87 -1.52
N THR A 100 -55.32 -21.41 -2.70
CA THR A 100 -54.50 -22.41 -3.41
C THR A 100 -54.21 -21.94 -4.84
N TYR A 101 -53.03 -22.29 -5.36
CA TYR A 101 -52.51 -21.75 -6.62
C TYR A 101 -52.33 -22.81 -7.69
N GLY A 102 -52.64 -22.45 -8.95
CA GLY A 102 -52.35 -23.29 -10.11
C GLY A 102 -50.88 -23.21 -10.52
N ALA A 103 -50.31 -24.35 -10.93
CA ALA A 103 -48.89 -24.44 -11.31
C ALA A 103 -48.51 -23.53 -12.49
N GLY A 104 -49.36 -23.43 -13.52
CA GLY A 104 -49.07 -22.64 -14.73
C GLY A 104 -48.87 -21.14 -14.45
N PHE A 105 -49.83 -20.51 -13.76
CA PHE A 105 -49.71 -19.10 -13.36
C PHE A 105 -48.60 -18.87 -12.34
N THR A 106 -48.34 -19.84 -11.46
CA THR A 106 -47.24 -19.78 -10.50
C THR A 106 -45.88 -19.71 -11.22
N ILE A 107 -45.66 -20.55 -12.23
CA ILE A 107 -44.44 -20.52 -13.05
C ILE A 107 -44.35 -19.21 -13.85
N LEU A 108 -45.46 -18.77 -14.45
CA LEU A 108 -45.50 -17.52 -15.21
C LEU A 108 -45.15 -16.31 -14.33
N SER A 109 -45.72 -16.24 -13.12
CA SER A 109 -45.41 -15.20 -12.14
C SER A 109 -43.96 -15.24 -11.65
N CYS A 110 -43.28 -16.39 -11.73
CA CYS A 110 -41.87 -16.51 -11.38
C CYS A 110 -40.95 -15.94 -12.48
N VAL A 111 -41.26 -16.24 -13.76
CA VAL A 111 -40.42 -15.86 -14.90
C VAL A 111 -40.59 -14.39 -15.28
N LEU A 112 -41.83 -13.88 -15.22
CA LEU A 112 -42.18 -12.51 -15.62
C LEU A 112 -41.33 -11.41 -14.96
N PRO A 113 -41.15 -11.37 -13.62
CA PRO A 113 -40.34 -10.33 -12.98
C PRO A 113 -38.86 -10.41 -13.38
N VAL A 114 -38.31 -11.61 -13.61
CA VAL A 114 -36.90 -11.78 -14.02
C VAL A 114 -36.65 -11.11 -15.37
N ILE A 115 -37.55 -11.33 -16.34
CA ILE A 115 -37.44 -10.72 -17.67
C ILE A 115 -37.55 -9.20 -17.55
N GLY A 116 -38.56 -8.71 -16.82
CA GLY A 116 -38.76 -7.27 -16.63
C GLY A 116 -37.55 -6.59 -15.96
N LEU A 117 -37.00 -7.20 -14.92
CA LEU A 117 -35.84 -6.67 -14.19
C LEU A 117 -34.54 -6.80 -14.99
N PHE A 118 -34.39 -7.84 -15.83
CA PHE A 118 -33.26 -7.96 -16.73
C PHE A 118 -33.20 -6.76 -17.69
N PHE A 119 -34.33 -6.40 -18.31
CA PHE A 119 -34.40 -5.21 -19.16
C PHE A 119 -34.23 -3.91 -18.37
N ALA A 120 -34.84 -3.80 -17.18
CA ALA A 120 -34.68 -2.63 -16.33
C ALA A 120 -33.20 -2.39 -15.98
N PHE A 121 -32.49 -3.41 -15.52
CA PHE A 121 -31.07 -3.31 -15.18
C PHE A 121 -30.18 -3.13 -16.41
N TYR A 122 -30.54 -3.72 -17.55
CA TYR A 122 -29.83 -3.51 -18.81
C TYR A 122 -29.90 -2.04 -19.26
N VAL A 123 -31.08 -1.43 -19.22
CA VAL A 123 -31.28 0.00 -19.54
C VAL A 123 -30.48 0.89 -18.58
N ALA A 124 -30.48 0.54 -17.30
CA ALA A 124 -29.75 1.30 -16.27
C ALA A 124 -28.22 1.30 -16.45
N GLU A 125 -27.69 0.29 -17.14
CA GLU A 125 -26.25 0.17 -17.41
C GLU A 125 -25.80 0.91 -18.68
N LEU A 126 -26.71 1.38 -19.52
CA LEU A 126 -26.33 2.08 -20.75
C LEU A 126 -25.42 3.27 -20.45
N ARG A 127 -24.20 3.23 -21.01
CA ARG A 127 -23.21 4.30 -20.88
C ARG A 127 -23.57 5.45 -21.82
N ILE A 128 -24.31 6.42 -21.30
CA ILE A 128 -24.73 7.60 -22.04
C ILE A 128 -23.93 8.82 -21.53
N LYS A 129 -23.25 9.53 -22.44
CA LYS A 129 -22.42 10.70 -22.10
C LYS A 129 -23.26 11.95 -21.77
N ASN A 130 -24.50 12.02 -22.26
CA ASN A 130 -25.40 13.17 -22.05
C ASN A 130 -26.19 13.01 -20.73
N ALA A 131 -26.12 14.01 -19.86
CA ALA A 131 -26.77 14.01 -18.54
C ALA A 131 -28.30 13.90 -18.60
N TYR A 132 -28.94 14.53 -19.60
CA TYR A 132 -30.40 14.49 -19.74
C TYR A 132 -30.90 13.09 -20.14
N LEU A 133 -30.25 12.49 -21.15
CA LEU A 133 -30.54 11.12 -21.58
C LEU A 133 -30.21 10.09 -20.48
N ARG A 134 -29.19 10.36 -19.65
CA ARG A 134 -28.88 9.51 -18.49
C ARG A 134 -30.00 9.54 -17.46
N ARG A 135 -30.50 10.72 -17.10
CA ARG A 135 -31.64 10.85 -16.16
C ARG A 135 -32.90 10.18 -16.71
N PHE A 136 -33.16 10.33 -18.00
CA PHE A 136 -34.26 9.64 -18.66
C PHE A 136 -34.12 8.12 -18.58
N ALA A 137 -32.94 7.57 -18.87
CA ALA A 137 -32.69 6.13 -18.77
C ALA A 137 -32.86 5.60 -17.33
N ASP A 138 -32.45 6.36 -16.32
CA ASP A 138 -32.64 5.99 -14.91
C ASP A 138 -34.14 5.96 -14.55
N VAL A 139 -34.93 6.95 -15.00
CA VAL A 139 -36.40 6.96 -14.83
C VAL A 139 -37.06 5.79 -15.56
N SER A 140 -36.67 5.53 -16.81
CA SER A 140 -37.20 4.40 -17.60
C SER A 140 -36.88 3.06 -16.94
N SER A 141 -35.68 2.91 -16.38
CA SER A 141 -35.30 1.71 -15.63
C SER A 141 -36.17 1.51 -14.38
N GLY A 142 -36.37 2.57 -13.58
CA GLY A 142 -37.25 2.52 -12.40
C GLY A 142 -38.70 2.20 -12.74
N PHE A 143 -39.20 2.76 -13.84
CA PHE A 143 -40.53 2.45 -14.36
C PHE A 143 -40.68 0.98 -14.76
N LEU A 144 -39.71 0.43 -15.52
CA LEU A 144 -39.71 -0.98 -15.91
C LEU A 144 -39.60 -1.92 -14.70
N ALA A 145 -38.76 -1.57 -13.72
CA ALA A 145 -38.64 -2.32 -12.48
C ALA A 145 -39.97 -2.32 -11.70
N GLY A 146 -40.58 -1.15 -11.51
CA GLY A 146 -41.89 -1.03 -10.85
C GLY A 146 -42.98 -1.84 -11.56
N LEU A 147 -43.03 -1.79 -12.89
CA LEU A 147 -43.97 -2.58 -13.69
C LEU A 147 -43.74 -4.09 -13.54
N ALA A 148 -42.49 -4.54 -13.45
CA ALA A 148 -42.17 -5.94 -13.21
C ALA A 148 -42.69 -6.43 -11.85
N ILE A 149 -42.60 -5.58 -10.81
CA ILE A 149 -43.09 -5.93 -9.47
C ILE A 149 -44.63 -5.97 -9.44
N VAL A 150 -45.28 -4.94 -9.97
CA VAL A 150 -46.76 -4.85 -10.08
C VAL A 150 -47.30 -6.00 -10.92
N GLY A 151 -46.68 -6.26 -12.08
CA GLY A 151 -47.06 -7.33 -12.98
C GLY A 151 -46.98 -8.70 -12.31
N MET A 152 -45.91 -8.97 -11.55
CA MET A 152 -45.82 -10.21 -10.80
C MET A 152 -46.94 -10.34 -9.77
N HIS A 153 -47.19 -9.30 -8.96
CA HIS A 153 -48.22 -9.35 -7.92
C HIS A 153 -49.61 -9.73 -8.48
N TYR A 154 -50.06 -9.05 -9.54
CA TYR A 154 -51.37 -9.32 -10.12
C TYR A 154 -51.43 -10.64 -10.89
N VAL A 155 -50.37 -11.03 -11.61
CA VAL A 155 -50.32 -12.33 -12.30
C VAL A 155 -50.26 -13.50 -11.29
N GLY A 156 -49.54 -13.34 -10.18
CA GLY A 156 -49.52 -14.31 -9.09
C GLY A 156 -50.91 -14.50 -8.46
N ASN A 157 -51.61 -13.39 -8.22
CA ASN A 157 -52.98 -13.37 -7.70
C ASN A 157 -54.01 -13.95 -8.68
N LEU A 158 -53.85 -13.74 -10.00
CA LEU A 158 -54.66 -14.41 -11.03
C LEU A 158 -54.48 -15.94 -11.02
N GLY A 159 -53.38 -16.44 -10.45
CA GLY A 159 -53.13 -17.86 -10.25
C GLY A 159 -53.94 -18.51 -9.13
N ALA A 160 -54.72 -17.75 -8.35
CA ALA A 160 -55.60 -18.29 -7.32
C ALA A 160 -56.69 -19.17 -7.94
N SER A 161 -56.73 -20.44 -7.55
CA SER A 161 -57.55 -21.47 -8.22
C SER A 161 -58.92 -21.70 -7.57
N ASN A 162 -59.09 -21.25 -6.32
CA ASN A 162 -60.27 -21.46 -5.48
C ASN A 162 -60.97 -20.16 -5.03
N TYR A 163 -60.45 -19.00 -5.44
CA TYR A 163 -61.03 -17.69 -5.17
C TYR A 163 -61.07 -16.82 -6.42
N LYS A 164 -62.10 -15.98 -6.53
CA LYS A 164 -62.15 -14.87 -7.47
C LYS A 164 -61.86 -13.58 -6.72
N LEU A 165 -60.75 -12.93 -7.10
CA LEU A 165 -60.25 -11.72 -6.45
C LEU A 165 -60.82 -10.48 -7.14
N HIS A 166 -61.46 -9.59 -6.37
CA HIS A 166 -61.93 -8.30 -6.89
C HIS A 166 -61.15 -7.18 -6.22
N PHE A 167 -60.45 -6.39 -7.03
CA PHE A 167 -59.62 -5.28 -6.60
C PHE A 167 -60.32 -3.95 -6.87
N TRP A 168 -60.31 -3.05 -5.90
CA TRP A 168 -60.87 -1.71 -6.09
C TRP A 168 -59.86 -0.81 -6.81
N ASN A 169 -60.30 -0.11 -7.86
CA ASN A 169 -59.45 0.69 -8.74
C ASN A 169 -58.48 1.64 -8.01
N ARG A 170 -58.91 2.25 -6.90
CA ARG A 170 -58.07 3.17 -6.12
C ARG A 170 -56.82 2.51 -5.51
N TYR A 171 -56.93 1.26 -5.04
CA TYR A 171 -55.80 0.53 -4.45
C TYR A 171 -54.87 0.00 -5.52
N ILE A 172 -55.40 -0.34 -6.70
CA ILE A 172 -54.58 -0.69 -7.87
C ILE A 172 -53.69 0.50 -8.23
N VAL A 173 -54.28 1.68 -8.42
CA VAL A 173 -53.53 2.89 -8.74
C VAL A 173 -52.52 3.23 -7.64
N ALA A 174 -52.91 3.19 -6.36
CA ALA A 174 -52.00 3.44 -5.24
C ALA A 174 -50.82 2.45 -5.22
N SER A 175 -51.08 1.16 -5.42
CA SER A 175 -50.03 0.14 -5.47
C SER A 175 -49.04 0.36 -6.63
N CYS A 176 -49.53 0.78 -7.80
CA CYS A 176 -48.69 1.12 -8.95
C CYS A 176 -47.82 2.35 -8.66
N VAL A 177 -48.39 3.39 -8.06
CA VAL A 177 -47.67 4.63 -7.74
C VAL A 177 -46.56 4.35 -6.72
N ILE A 178 -46.85 3.58 -5.66
CA ILE A 178 -45.86 3.19 -4.65
C ILE A 178 -44.71 2.41 -5.30
N ALA A 179 -45.03 1.35 -6.07
CA ALA A 179 -44.01 0.49 -6.66
C ALA A 179 -43.11 1.24 -7.66
N ILE A 180 -43.70 2.04 -8.55
CA ILE A 180 -42.95 2.79 -9.57
C ILE A 180 -42.15 3.92 -8.93
N GLY A 181 -42.77 4.70 -8.04
CA GLY A 181 -42.11 5.82 -7.36
C GLY A 181 -40.89 5.37 -6.56
N ASP A 182 -41.06 4.35 -5.72
CA ASP A 182 -39.96 3.85 -4.89
C ASP A 182 -38.85 3.19 -5.72
N CYS A 183 -39.19 2.47 -6.81
CA CYS A 183 -38.18 1.93 -7.72
C CYS A 183 -37.35 3.02 -8.41
N ILE A 184 -37.99 4.10 -8.86
CA ILE A 184 -37.29 5.24 -9.47
C ILE A 184 -36.34 5.87 -8.44
N VAL A 185 -36.81 6.14 -7.23
CA VAL A 185 -36.01 6.73 -6.15
C VAL A 185 -34.83 5.83 -5.79
N ALA A 186 -35.08 4.53 -5.57
CA ALA A 186 -34.05 3.57 -5.18
C ALA A 186 -32.98 3.40 -6.26
N LEU A 187 -33.36 3.25 -7.54
CA LEU A 187 -32.38 3.13 -8.62
C LEU A 187 -31.61 4.43 -8.86
N MET A 188 -32.27 5.60 -8.78
CA MET A 188 -31.56 6.88 -8.86
C MET A 188 -30.54 7.04 -7.74
N LEU A 189 -30.87 6.69 -6.51
CA LEU A 189 -29.94 6.73 -5.38
C LEU A 189 -28.78 5.74 -5.59
N PHE A 190 -29.08 4.52 -6.05
CA PHE A 190 -28.07 3.50 -6.33
C PHE A 190 -27.03 3.99 -7.35
N PHE A 191 -27.47 4.57 -8.48
CA PHE A 191 -26.56 5.05 -9.52
C PHE A 191 -25.86 6.36 -9.14
N TYR A 192 -26.54 7.28 -8.45
CA TYR A 192 -25.94 8.53 -7.98
C TYR A 192 -24.79 8.28 -7.00
N PHE A 193 -24.92 7.29 -6.11
CA PHE A 193 -23.89 6.97 -5.11
C PHE A 193 -22.81 6.01 -5.60
N LYS A 194 -22.96 5.41 -6.80
CA LYS A 194 -22.06 4.37 -7.35
C LYS A 194 -20.59 4.78 -7.44
N GLU A 195 -20.29 6.06 -7.69
CA GLU A 195 -18.91 6.53 -7.92
C GLU A 195 -18.29 7.32 -6.77
N ARG A 196 -19.08 7.86 -5.83
CA ARG A 196 -18.56 8.80 -4.82
C ARG A 196 -18.48 8.25 -3.39
N TRP A 197 -19.26 7.23 -3.00
CA TRP A 197 -19.39 6.86 -1.57
C TRP A 197 -19.70 5.37 -1.28
N ILE A 198 -19.59 4.48 -2.27
CA ILE A 198 -20.26 3.17 -2.23
C ILE A 198 -19.56 2.07 -1.40
N ASN A 199 -18.36 2.32 -0.87
CA ASN A 199 -17.63 1.35 -0.03
C ASN A 199 -18.19 1.22 1.40
N VAL A 200 -19.28 1.93 1.76
CA VAL A 200 -19.89 1.90 3.10
C VAL A 200 -21.11 0.98 3.10
N PHE A 201 -20.99 -0.18 3.77
CA PHE A 201 -22.03 -1.22 3.86
C PHE A 201 -23.41 -0.67 4.30
N TRP A 202 -23.43 0.22 5.30
CA TRP A 202 -24.68 0.81 5.82
C TRP A 202 -25.51 1.57 4.79
N LYS A 203 -24.86 2.28 3.85
CA LYS A 203 -25.57 3.02 2.79
C LYS A 203 -26.18 2.08 1.75
N ARG A 204 -25.52 0.95 1.49
CA ARG A 204 -26.04 -0.10 0.60
C ARG A 204 -27.25 -0.80 1.21
N LEU A 205 -27.21 -1.04 2.51
CA LEU A 205 -28.34 -1.58 3.25
C LEU A 205 -29.56 -0.66 3.18
N CYS A 206 -29.36 0.67 3.27
CA CYS A 206 -30.44 1.65 3.10
C CYS A 206 -31.13 1.54 1.73
N CYS A 207 -30.38 1.40 0.64
CA CYS A 207 -30.94 1.21 -0.70
C CYS A 207 -31.73 -0.12 -0.82
N ALA A 208 -31.23 -1.20 -0.21
CA ALA A 208 -31.93 -2.48 -0.18
C ALA A 208 -33.25 -2.38 0.61
N ILE A 209 -33.25 -1.70 1.75
CA ILE A 209 -34.45 -1.46 2.56
C ILE A 209 -35.51 -0.69 1.75
N LEU A 210 -35.12 0.36 1.01
CA LEU A 210 -36.06 1.10 0.15
C LEU A 210 -36.72 0.21 -0.91
N LEU A 211 -35.95 -0.67 -1.55
CA LEU A 211 -36.49 -1.64 -2.51
C LEU A 211 -37.41 -2.67 -1.84
N ALA A 212 -37.06 -3.15 -0.64
CA ALA A 212 -37.90 -4.08 0.12
C ALA A 212 -39.23 -3.42 0.54
N VAL A 213 -39.18 -2.14 0.95
CA VAL A 213 -40.36 -1.32 1.24
C VAL A 213 -41.22 -1.14 0.00
N ALA A 214 -40.62 -0.89 -1.18
CA ALA A 214 -41.37 -0.79 -2.43
C ALA A 214 -42.19 -2.07 -2.71
N VAL A 215 -41.55 -3.23 -2.54
CA VAL A 215 -42.16 -4.54 -2.78
C VAL A 215 -43.23 -4.85 -1.74
N CYS A 216 -42.96 -4.64 -0.44
CA CYS A 216 -43.91 -4.88 0.64
C CYS A 216 -45.08 -3.89 0.66
N GLY A 217 -44.78 -2.60 0.51
CA GLY A 217 -45.75 -1.52 0.50
C GLY A 217 -46.79 -1.71 -0.59
N MET A 218 -46.38 -2.00 -1.83
CA MET A 218 -47.35 -2.27 -2.90
C MET A 218 -48.15 -3.54 -2.65
N HIS A 219 -47.52 -4.63 -2.18
CA HIS A 219 -48.20 -5.91 -1.99
C HIS A 219 -49.34 -5.78 -0.98
N PHE A 220 -49.06 -5.25 0.21
CA PHE A 220 -50.07 -5.14 1.26
C PHE A 220 -51.12 -4.07 0.92
N THR A 221 -50.74 -2.98 0.23
CA THR A 221 -51.71 -1.99 -0.26
C THR A 221 -52.72 -2.61 -1.23
N ALA A 222 -52.25 -3.46 -2.14
CA ALA A 222 -53.11 -4.16 -3.07
C ALA A 222 -53.98 -5.23 -2.38
N SER A 223 -53.42 -5.96 -1.40
CA SER A 223 -54.14 -6.98 -0.63
C SER A 223 -55.26 -6.39 0.26
N ILE A 224 -55.04 -5.22 0.88
CA ILE A 224 -56.08 -4.52 1.66
C ILE A 224 -57.26 -4.11 0.76
N GLY A 225 -56.98 -3.78 -0.50
CA GLY A 225 -57.99 -3.41 -1.50
C GLY A 225 -58.69 -4.59 -2.19
N CYS A 226 -58.46 -5.82 -1.72
CA CYS A 226 -58.96 -7.06 -2.34
C CYS A 226 -60.10 -7.68 -1.54
N THR A 227 -61.16 -8.07 -2.23
CA THR A 227 -62.24 -8.91 -1.67
C THR A 227 -62.17 -10.32 -2.23
N TYR A 228 -62.22 -11.32 -1.34
CA TYR A 228 -62.04 -12.74 -1.65
C TYR A 228 -63.40 -13.43 -1.78
N GLN A 229 -63.80 -13.74 -3.00
CA GLN A 229 -65.04 -14.49 -3.27
C GLN A 229 -64.74 -15.97 -3.50
N LEU A 230 -65.29 -16.86 -2.69
CA LEU A 230 -64.99 -18.30 -2.73
C LEU A 230 -65.58 -18.95 -4.00
N THR A 231 -64.78 -19.71 -4.76
CA THR A 231 -65.26 -20.39 -5.98
C THR A 231 -65.18 -21.93 -5.91
N LYS A 232 -64.32 -22.50 -5.06
CA LYS A 232 -64.17 -23.96 -4.87
C LYS A 232 -63.90 -24.32 -3.40
N LEU A 233 -64.60 -25.32 -2.86
CA LEU A 233 -64.35 -25.90 -1.52
C LEU A 233 -63.46 -27.15 -1.62
N GLY A 234 -62.69 -27.45 -0.56
CA GLY A 234 -62.05 -28.76 -0.37
C GLY A 234 -60.83 -29.03 -1.24
N VAL A 235 -59.96 -28.03 -1.45
CA VAL A 235 -58.76 -28.18 -2.28
C VAL A 235 -57.58 -28.69 -1.43
N SER A 236 -56.77 -29.59 -2.00
CA SER A 236 -55.60 -30.20 -1.34
C SER A 236 -54.57 -29.16 -0.86
N ASP A 237 -54.14 -29.29 0.39
CA ASP A 237 -53.08 -28.49 1.03
C ASP A 237 -51.70 -28.59 0.34
N THR A 238 -51.51 -29.61 -0.50
CA THR A 238 -50.23 -29.92 -1.15
C THR A 238 -49.69 -28.78 -1.99
N ALA A 239 -50.53 -28.13 -2.81
CA ALA A 239 -50.10 -27.03 -3.70
C ALA A 239 -49.68 -25.77 -2.91
N ARG A 240 -50.40 -25.47 -1.82
CA ARG A 240 -50.15 -24.34 -0.92
C ARG A 240 -48.82 -24.52 -0.16
N ASN A 241 -48.59 -25.71 0.39
CA ASN A 241 -47.38 -26.02 1.12
C ASN A 241 -46.15 -26.08 0.18
N THR A 242 -46.32 -26.56 -1.06
CA THR A 242 -45.22 -26.64 -2.04
C THR A 242 -44.66 -25.27 -2.38
N ALA A 243 -45.51 -24.27 -2.67
CA ALA A 243 -45.03 -22.92 -3.01
C ALA A 243 -44.24 -22.26 -1.86
N VAL A 244 -44.70 -22.44 -0.62
CA VAL A 244 -44.01 -21.91 0.58
C VAL A 244 -42.71 -22.64 0.86
N ILE A 245 -42.67 -23.97 0.71
CA ILE A 245 -41.44 -24.75 0.88
C ILE A 245 -40.41 -24.33 -0.17
N VAL A 246 -40.81 -24.17 -1.43
CA VAL A 246 -39.92 -23.70 -2.51
C VAL A 246 -39.42 -22.29 -2.22
N ALA A 247 -40.30 -21.38 -1.80
CA ALA A 247 -39.91 -20.02 -1.41
C ALA A 247 -38.91 -20.01 -0.23
N GLY A 248 -39.17 -20.83 0.80
CA GLY A 248 -38.28 -20.97 1.96
C GLY A 248 -36.89 -21.51 1.58
N VAL A 249 -36.83 -22.53 0.72
CA VAL A 249 -35.56 -23.09 0.22
C VAL A 249 -34.79 -22.06 -0.62
N LEU A 250 -35.47 -21.31 -1.49
CA LEU A 250 -34.85 -20.26 -2.29
C LEU A 250 -34.31 -19.11 -1.43
N CYS A 251 -35.05 -18.68 -0.41
CA CYS A 251 -34.58 -17.66 0.55
C CYS A 251 -33.36 -18.15 1.35
N LEU A 252 -33.35 -19.41 1.80
CA LEU A 252 -32.22 -19.99 2.52
C LEU A 252 -30.97 -20.08 1.62
N ALA A 253 -31.13 -20.55 0.38
CA ALA A 253 -30.04 -20.61 -0.60
C ALA A 253 -29.46 -19.22 -0.90
N ALA A 254 -30.32 -18.21 -1.04
CA ALA A 254 -29.92 -16.82 -1.23
C ALA A 254 -29.13 -16.25 -0.04
N ALA A 255 -29.56 -16.55 1.18
CA ALA A 255 -28.89 -16.12 2.40
C ALA A 255 -27.49 -16.75 2.51
N LEU A 256 -27.36 -18.05 2.21
CA LEU A 256 -26.06 -18.75 2.16
C LEU A 256 -25.14 -18.15 1.09
N PHE A 257 -25.67 -17.88 -0.10
CA PHE A 257 -24.90 -17.26 -1.18
C PHE A 257 -24.42 -15.85 -0.83
N CYS A 258 -25.26 -15.04 -0.19
CA CYS A 258 -24.86 -13.74 0.39
C CYS A 258 -23.70 -13.89 1.38
N LEU A 259 -23.77 -14.86 2.29
CA LEU A 259 -22.73 -15.11 3.29
C LEU A 259 -21.39 -15.49 2.63
N VAL A 260 -21.42 -16.39 1.63
CA VAL A 260 -20.23 -16.77 0.84
C VAL A 260 -19.61 -15.56 0.17
N ILE A 261 -20.41 -14.68 -0.44
CA ILE A 261 -19.90 -13.44 -1.06
C ILE A 261 -19.26 -12.55 -0.01
N ILE A 262 -19.91 -12.32 1.14
CA ILE A 262 -19.37 -11.48 2.22
C ILE A 262 -18.04 -12.05 2.72
N PHE A 263 -17.97 -13.36 2.96
CA PHE A 263 -16.77 -14.05 3.41
C PHE A 263 -15.62 -13.95 2.40
N TYR A 264 -15.89 -14.24 1.12
CA TYR A 264 -14.90 -14.10 0.04
C TYR A 264 -14.37 -12.66 -0.08
N THR A 265 -15.23 -11.66 0.19
CA THR A 265 -14.82 -10.26 0.21
C THR A 265 -13.98 -9.92 1.42
N GLY A 266 -14.32 -10.47 2.58
CA GLY A 266 -13.54 -10.33 3.81
C GLY A 266 -12.13 -10.82 3.57
N ILE A 267 -11.99 -12.03 3.01
CA ILE A 267 -10.70 -12.62 2.64
C ILE A 267 -9.97 -11.73 1.63
N ARG A 268 -10.63 -11.34 0.53
CA ARG A 268 -9.99 -10.51 -0.50
C ARG A 268 -9.54 -9.15 0.04
N ASN A 269 -10.33 -8.52 0.91
CA ASN A 269 -9.95 -7.25 1.54
C ASN A 269 -8.82 -7.45 2.55
N GLN A 270 -8.77 -8.58 3.25
CA GLN A 270 -7.62 -8.94 4.07
C GLN A 270 -6.37 -9.13 3.21
N GLN A 271 -6.45 -9.87 2.09
CA GLN A 271 -5.34 -10.03 1.15
C GLN A 271 -4.84 -8.68 0.58
N LEU A 272 -5.75 -7.75 0.26
CA LEU A 272 -5.38 -6.41 -0.19
C LEU A 272 -4.69 -5.60 0.93
N LYS A 273 -5.18 -5.70 2.17
CA LYS A 273 -4.53 -5.10 3.35
C LYS A 273 -3.14 -5.69 3.60
N ASP A 274 -3.00 -7.01 3.41
CA ASP A 274 -1.75 -7.74 3.58
C ASP A 274 -0.73 -7.41 2.48
N LYS A 275 -1.17 -7.04 1.27
CA LYS A 275 -0.30 -6.54 0.19
C LYS A 275 0.15 -5.10 0.43
N ALA A 276 -0.73 -4.25 0.95
CA ALA A 276 -0.44 -2.85 1.26
C ALA A 276 0.51 -2.65 2.46
N GLN A 277 0.91 -3.72 3.15
CA GLN A 277 1.81 -3.67 4.31
C GLN A 277 3.25 -4.11 4.02
N GLN A 278 3.51 -4.55 2.79
CA GLN A 278 4.75 -5.23 2.43
C GLN A 278 5.84 -4.23 2.07
N VAL A 279 7.09 -4.62 2.33
CA VAL A 279 8.24 -3.98 1.71
C VAL A 279 8.53 -4.75 0.42
N SER A 280 8.48 -4.07 -0.72
CA SER A 280 8.80 -4.66 -2.02
C SER A 280 9.80 -3.83 -2.81
N ILE A 281 10.45 -4.48 -3.75
CA ILE A 281 11.30 -3.86 -4.75
C ILE A 281 10.58 -3.93 -6.11
N ALA A 282 10.76 -2.92 -6.94
CA ALA A 282 10.18 -2.86 -8.27
C ALA A 282 11.14 -2.25 -9.29
N CYS A 283 11.00 -2.64 -10.55
CA CYS A 283 11.77 -2.06 -11.66
C CYS A 283 10.89 -1.06 -12.42
N ALA A 284 11.35 0.20 -12.49
CA ALA A 284 10.78 1.26 -13.29
C ALA A 284 11.75 1.56 -14.45
N TYR A 285 11.58 0.83 -15.55
CA TYR A 285 12.41 1.00 -16.74
C TYR A 285 11.68 1.82 -17.79
N PHE A 286 12.40 2.76 -18.41
CA PHE A 286 11.86 3.70 -19.36
C PHE A 286 12.54 3.58 -20.73
N ASP A 287 11.82 3.85 -21.80
CA ASP A 287 12.44 4.10 -23.10
C ASP A 287 12.84 5.57 -23.27
N GLN A 288 13.39 5.93 -24.43
CA GLN A 288 13.77 7.31 -24.74
C GLN A 288 12.56 8.26 -24.89
N GLU A 289 11.37 7.72 -25.13
CA GLU A 289 10.12 8.48 -25.31
C GLU A 289 9.36 8.70 -24.00
N GLY A 290 9.75 8.02 -22.92
CA GLY A 290 9.13 8.08 -21.60
C GLY A 290 8.03 7.04 -21.36
N ASN A 291 7.91 6.02 -22.21
CA ASN A 291 7.06 4.87 -21.93
C ASN A 291 7.71 3.98 -20.87
N ILE A 292 6.89 3.37 -20.01
CA ILE A 292 7.34 2.54 -18.89
C ILE A 292 7.15 1.05 -19.21
N LEU A 293 8.13 0.23 -18.83
CA LEU A 293 8.10 -1.21 -19.01
C LEU A 293 7.13 -1.85 -18.01
N VAL A 294 6.18 -2.63 -18.53
CA VAL A 294 5.17 -3.34 -17.74
C VAL A 294 5.06 -4.79 -18.20
N THR A 295 4.52 -5.64 -17.34
CA THR A 295 4.09 -6.99 -17.71
C THR A 295 2.88 -6.93 -18.66
N ASN A 296 2.49 -8.08 -19.24
CA ASN A 296 1.25 -8.18 -20.01
C ASN A 296 -0.01 -7.77 -19.22
N GLU A 297 0.07 -7.77 -17.89
CA GLU A 297 -0.99 -7.30 -17.00
C GLU A 297 -0.93 -5.80 -16.70
N GLY A 298 -0.01 -5.03 -17.31
CA GLY A 298 0.11 -3.58 -17.10
C GLY A 298 0.64 -3.18 -15.72
N VAL A 299 1.40 -4.07 -15.07
CA VAL A 299 2.02 -3.83 -13.75
C VAL A 299 3.53 -3.78 -13.90
N LEU A 300 4.20 -2.98 -13.08
CA LEU A 300 5.67 -2.98 -13.03
C LEU A 300 6.21 -4.31 -12.50
N PRO A 301 7.31 -4.83 -13.06
CA PRO A 301 8.01 -5.97 -12.50
C PRO A 301 8.38 -5.68 -11.04
N ASN A 302 7.97 -6.54 -10.11
CA ASN A 302 8.20 -6.33 -8.69
C ASN A 302 8.41 -7.66 -7.96
N GLN A 303 9.10 -7.57 -6.83
CA GLN A 303 9.34 -8.69 -5.94
C GLN A 303 9.19 -8.27 -4.48
N LYS A 304 8.55 -9.14 -3.68
CA LYS A 304 8.39 -8.93 -2.24
C LYS A 304 9.71 -9.19 -1.52
N VAL A 305 10.08 -8.28 -0.61
CA VAL A 305 11.23 -8.41 0.29
C VAL A 305 10.76 -8.97 1.65
N ALA A 306 9.79 -8.30 2.29
CA ALA A 306 9.29 -8.67 3.62
C ALA A 306 7.80 -8.37 3.78
N LYS A 307 7.10 -9.05 4.71
CA LYS A 307 5.67 -8.77 4.98
C LYS A 307 5.47 -7.42 5.68
N ARG A 308 6.41 -7.01 6.54
CA ARG A 308 6.48 -5.70 7.20
C ARG A 308 7.90 -5.51 7.77
N PHE A 309 8.46 -4.30 7.73
CA PHE A 309 9.68 -3.96 8.48
C PHE A 309 9.24 -3.18 9.71
N ASN A 310 9.22 -3.82 10.88
CA ASN A 310 8.85 -3.17 12.13
C ASN A 310 10.10 -2.66 12.84
N LEU A 311 10.19 -1.34 12.99
CA LEU A 311 11.25 -0.67 13.73
C LEU A 311 10.82 -0.57 15.20
N GLN A 312 11.68 -1.05 16.10
CA GLN A 312 11.39 -1.15 17.54
C GLN A 312 11.42 0.22 18.27
N ARG A 313 11.82 1.31 17.61
CA ARG A 313 11.87 2.67 18.19
C ARG A 313 10.71 3.51 17.70
N PHE A 314 10.13 4.31 18.60
CA PHE A 314 8.95 5.15 18.35
C PHE A 314 9.13 6.22 17.24
N ASP A 315 10.36 6.47 16.78
CA ASP A 315 10.72 7.50 15.78
C ASP A 315 11.43 6.96 14.52
N ASP A 316 11.63 5.64 14.39
CA ASP A 316 12.30 5.07 13.21
C ASP A 316 11.24 4.67 12.16
N GLU A 317 11.03 5.51 11.15
CA GLU A 317 10.41 5.12 9.88
C GLU A 317 11.52 4.74 8.89
N PHE A 318 11.38 3.63 8.15
CA PHE A 318 12.37 3.25 7.14
C PHE A 318 12.34 4.25 5.98
N ASN A 319 13.25 5.22 6.01
CA ASN A 319 13.37 6.28 5.03
C ASN A 319 14.84 6.48 4.64
N THR A 320 15.13 7.51 3.84
CA THR A 320 16.48 7.80 3.34
C THR A 320 17.49 8.19 4.43
N SER A 321 17.03 8.49 5.65
CA SER A 321 17.90 8.76 6.81
C SER A 321 18.33 7.48 7.52
N HIS A 322 17.68 6.35 7.24
CA HIS A 322 17.88 5.11 7.99
C HIS A 322 19.20 4.40 7.58
N PRO A 323 20.05 3.94 8.53
CA PRO A 323 21.32 3.28 8.22
C PRO A 323 21.19 2.04 7.32
N THR A 324 20.13 1.26 7.51
CA THR A 324 19.83 0.10 6.64
C THR A 324 19.55 0.50 5.20
N PHE A 325 18.90 1.66 4.96
CA PHE A 325 18.70 2.16 3.61
C PHE A 325 20.04 2.59 3.00
N HIS A 326 20.92 3.24 3.76
CA HIS A 326 22.28 3.58 3.29
C HIS A 326 23.09 2.34 2.91
N TRP A 327 22.99 1.27 3.71
CA TRP A 327 23.63 -0.01 3.42
C TRP A 327 23.09 -0.63 2.12
N ILE A 328 21.76 -0.67 1.98
CA ILE A 328 21.09 -1.18 0.77
C ILE A 328 21.52 -0.38 -0.47
N TRP A 329 21.57 0.95 -0.35
CA TRP A 329 22.00 1.84 -1.43
C TRP A 329 23.46 1.57 -1.83
N LYS A 330 24.39 1.38 -0.87
CA LYS A 330 25.78 1.01 -1.17
C LYS A 330 25.86 -0.34 -1.91
N VAL A 331 25.16 -1.36 -1.41
CA VAL A 331 25.13 -2.69 -2.07
C VAL A 331 24.55 -2.61 -3.48
N SER A 332 23.51 -1.80 -3.70
CA SER A 332 22.90 -1.65 -5.01
C SER A 332 23.82 -1.02 -6.06
N ASN A 333 24.80 -0.23 -5.63
CA ASN A 333 25.83 0.35 -6.51
C ASN A 333 27.04 -0.58 -6.70
N ASP A 334 27.19 -1.62 -5.87
CA ASP A 334 28.28 -2.59 -5.94
C ASP A 334 27.83 -4.00 -5.53
N TRP A 335 27.05 -4.63 -6.41
CA TRP A 335 26.53 -5.99 -6.23
C TRP A 335 27.61 -7.06 -6.06
N GLY A 336 28.85 -6.79 -6.48
CA GLY A 336 29.99 -7.66 -6.23
C GLY A 336 30.26 -7.89 -4.74
N SER A 337 29.77 -7.00 -3.87
CA SER A 337 29.88 -7.13 -2.40
C SER A 337 29.05 -8.26 -1.81
N VAL A 338 28.02 -8.73 -2.52
CA VAL A 338 27.06 -9.72 -1.99
C VAL A 338 26.82 -10.90 -2.92
N SER A 339 27.27 -10.85 -4.18
CA SER A 339 26.97 -11.86 -5.20
C SER A 339 27.33 -13.30 -4.77
N GLU A 340 28.45 -13.48 -4.07
CA GLU A 340 28.90 -14.79 -3.57
C GLU A 340 28.11 -15.28 -2.34
N LEU A 341 27.48 -14.35 -1.60
CA LEU A 341 26.71 -14.65 -0.40
C LEU A 341 25.25 -15.01 -0.72
N ILE A 342 24.71 -14.49 -1.84
CA ILE A 342 23.30 -14.67 -2.24
C ILE A 342 22.85 -16.14 -2.24
N PRO A 343 23.60 -17.13 -2.77
CA PRO A 343 23.18 -18.53 -2.71
C PRO A 343 23.02 -19.05 -1.29
N LYS A 344 23.94 -18.67 -0.38
CA LYS A 344 23.88 -19.05 1.05
C LYS A 344 22.69 -18.39 1.73
N MET A 345 22.50 -17.09 1.50
CA MET A 345 21.35 -16.33 1.99
C MET A 345 20.02 -16.94 1.53
N ARG A 346 19.90 -17.25 0.24
CA ARG A 346 18.70 -17.89 -0.34
C ARG A 346 18.41 -19.23 0.34
N SER A 347 19.45 -20.03 0.62
CA SER A 347 19.29 -21.30 1.33
C SER A 347 18.86 -21.13 2.79
N HIS A 348 19.37 -20.10 3.47
CA HIS A 348 19.04 -19.79 4.86
C HIS A 348 17.60 -19.29 4.98
N LEU A 349 17.21 -18.29 4.18
CA LEU A 349 15.81 -17.83 4.13
C LEU A 349 14.85 -18.98 3.88
N ARG A 350 15.16 -19.91 2.96
CA ARG A 350 14.30 -21.08 2.67
C ARG A 350 14.09 -22.02 3.88
N ARG A 351 15.06 -22.09 4.80
CA ARG A 351 14.98 -22.93 6.01
C ARG A 351 14.18 -22.28 7.14
N LEU A 352 14.16 -20.95 7.21
CA LEU A 352 13.36 -20.22 8.20
C LEU A 352 11.86 -20.47 7.97
N SER A 353 11.12 -20.70 9.06
CA SER A 353 9.67 -20.89 9.02
C SER A 353 8.97 -19.63 8.46
N PRO A 354 7.81 -19.77 7.78
CA PRO A 354 7.08 -18.60 7.28
C PRO A 354 6.76 -17.58 8.38
N GLU A 355 6.62 -18.01 9.64
CA GLU A 355 6.38 -17.15 10.79
C GLU A 355 7.62 -16.33 11.19
N SER A 356 8.84 -16.91 11.16
CA SER A 356 10.07 -16.15 11.43
C SER A 356 10.45 -15.20 10.30
N ARG A 357 9.96 -15.44 9.07
CA ARG A 357 10.03 -14.45 7.95
C ARG A 357 9.02 -13.31 8.07
N VAL A 358 8.04 -13.43 8.99
CA VAL A 358 6.84 -12.57 9.05
C VAL A 358 6.77 -11.73 10.33
N VAL A 359 7.46 -12.11 11.41
CA VAL A 359 7.32 -11.49 12.72
C VAL A 359 8.59 -10.76 13.12
N SER A 360 8.68 -9.45 12.85
CA SER A 360 9.14 -8.53 13.88
C SER A 360 7.89 -8.18 14.69
N ARG A 361 7.75 -8.76 15.88
CA ARG A 361 6.54 -8.67 16.70
C ARG A 361 6.33 -7.20 17.11
N PRO A 362 5.12 -6.62 17.05
CA PRO A 362 4.89 -5.34 17.70
C PRO A 362 5.01 -5.57 19.21
N LEU A 363 6.12 -5.15 19.82
CA LEU A 363 6.19 -5.02 21.26
C LEU A 363 5.24 -3.87 21.63
N THR A 364 4.11 -4.22 22.25
CA THR A 364 3.25 -3.24 22.90
C THR A 364 4.05 -2.54 24.00
N ALA A 365 3.77 -1.27 24.29
CA ALA A 365 4.49 -0.50 25.31
C ALA A 365 4.57 -1.20 26.70
N ALA A 366 3.66 -2.15 26.97
CA ALA A 366 3.66 -2.97 28.19
C ALA A 366 4.73 -4.08 28.24
N SER A 367 5.41 -4.41 27.12
CA SER A 367 6.51 -5.37 27.06
C SER A 367 7.90 -4.72 26.91
N MET A 368 7.98 -3.38 26.95
CA MET A 368 9.26 -2.64 26.85
C MET A 368 10.10 -2.66 28.13
N GLU A 369 9.57 -3.15 29.25
CA GLU A 369 10.32 -3.28 30.51
C GLU A 369 11.19 -4.55 30.58
N SER A 370 11.06 -5.49 29.64
CA SER A 370 11.95 -6.65 29.55
C SER A 370 12.94 -6.49 28.40
N SER A 371 14.16 -6.09 28.77
CA SER A 371 15.43 -6.14 28.02
C SER A 371 15.40 -5.76 26.54
N TYR A 372 15.85 -4.54 26.24
CA TYR A 372 16.43 -4.23 24.93
C TYR A 372 17.69 -5.10 24.73
N ASP A 373 17.56 -6.20 23.99
CA ASP A 373 18.70 -7.01 23.57
C ASP A 373 19.23 -6.47 22.23
N GLU A 374 20.38 -5.79 22.28
CA GLU A 374 21.05 -5.18 21.12
C GLU A 374 21.35 -6.21 20.01
N GLU A 375 21.66 -7.45 20.40
CA GLU A 375 21.90 -8.58 19.48
C GLU A 375 20.65 -8.93 18.65
N SER A 376 19.46 -8.93 19.26
CA SER A 376 18.21 -9.24 18.55
C SER A 376 17.87 -8.19 17.48
N TYR A 377 18.17 -6.92 17.74
CA TYR A 377 17.95 -5.84 16.77
C TYR A 377 18.90 -5.94 15.57
N THR A 378 20.17 -6.28 15.83
CA THR A 378 21.14 -6.50 14.77
C THR A 378 20.76 -7.68 13.88
N ASP A 379 20.23 -8.76 14.47
CA ASP A 379 19.78 -9.95 13.73
C ASP A 379 18.53 -9.68 12.88
N GLU A 380 17.54 -8.92 13.38
CA GLU A 380 16.37 -8.50 12.58
C GLU A 380 16.78 -7.62 11.40
N THR A 381 17.75 -6.72 11.61
CA THR A 381 18.28 -5.84 10.56
C THR A 381 19.05 -6.64 9.49
N LEU A 382 19.87 -7.62 9.90
CA LEU A 382 20.60 -8.49 8.98
C LEU A 382 19.66 -9.39 8.19
N LEU A 383 18.61 -9.93 8.81
CA LEU A 383 17.58 -10.72 8.13
C LEU A 383 16.85 -9.90 7.05
N PHE A 384 16.57 -8.63 7.31
CA PHE A 384 15.99 -7.75 6.30
C PHE A 384 16.96 -7.47 5.15
N ARG A 385 18.24 -7.20 5.44
CA ARG A 385 19.30 -7.03 4.43
C ARG A 385 19.45 -8.27 3.56
N GLU A 386 19.39 -9.45 4.18
CA GLU A 386 19.39 -10.75 3.52
C GLU A 386 18.19 -10.90 2.57
N GLY A 387 16.98 -10.61 3.08
CA GLY A 387 15.74 -10.61 2.30
C GLY A 387 15.82 -9.69 1.08
N PHE A 388 16.40 -8.50 1.24
CA PHE A 388 16.57 -7.56 0.14
C PHE A 388 17.49 -8.11 -0.95
N CYS A 389 18.67 -8.64 -0.60
CA CYS A 389 19.63 -9.20 -1.56
C CYS A 389 19.03 -10.37 -2.36
N VAL A 390 18.34 -11.28 -1.67
CA VAL A 390 17.70 -12.44 -2.32
C VAL A 390 16.54 -12.00 -3.21
N ALA A 391 15.71 -11.06 -2.74
CA ALA A 391 14.61 -10.51 -3.54
C ALA A 391 15.13 -9.83 -4.82
N ALA A 392 16.21 -9.04 -4.73
CA ALA A 392 16.83 -8.39 -5.89
C ALA A 392 17.36 -9.41 -6.90
N ALA A 393 18.04 -10.47 -6.42
CA ALA A 393 18.49 -11.57 -7.28
C ALA A 393 17.31 -12.31 -7.93
N ASP A 394 16.26 -12.63 -7.17
CA ASP A 394 15.07 -13.31 -7.71
C ASP A 394 14.28 -12.43 -8.70
N LEU A 395 14.37 -11.10 -8.58
CA LEU A 395 13.77 -10.16 -9.53
C LEU A 395 14.59 -10.12 -10.83
N ALA A 396 15.93 -10.06 -10.72
CA ALA A 396 16.83 -10.12 -11.87
C ALA A 396 16.67 -11.45 -12.63
N ASP A 397 16.62 -12.57 -11.91
CA ASP A 397 16.40 -13.93 -12.47
C ASP A 397 15.07 -13.98 -13.26
N ARG A 398 13.99 -13.40 -12.71
CA ARG A 398 12.66 -13.33 -13.37
C ARG A 398 12.59 -12.41 -14.57
N MET A 399 13.39 -11.36 -14.58
CA MET A 399 13.53 -10.46 -15.73
C MET A 399 14.54 -10.97 -16.75
N HIS A 400 15.16 -12.14 -16.53
CA HIS A 400 16.21 -12.73 -17.37
C HIS A 400 17.42 -11.80 -17.57
N ILE A 401 17.78 -11.04 -16.54
CA ILE A 401 18.94 -10.14 -16.54
C ILE A 401 19.92 -10.51 -15.44
N LYS A 402 21.18 -10.07 -15.57
CA LYS A 402 22.15 -10.22 -14.49
C LYS A 402 21.82 -9.25 -13.35
N LEU A 403 22.18 -9.61 -12.11
CA LEU A 403 21.98 -8.75 -10.94
C LEU A 403 22.58 -7.34 -11.13
N ASN A 404 23.78 -7.26 -11.71
CA ASN A 404 24.46 -5.99 -12.00
C ASN A 404 23.74 -5.14 -13.07
N GLN A 405 22.75 -5.68 -13.77
CA GLN A 405 21.99 -5.00 -14.83
C GLN A 405 20.61 -4.51 -14.36
N LEU A 406 20.27 -4.66 -13.07
CA LEU A 406 19.02 -4.14 -12.48
C LEU A 406 18.89 -2.61 -12.60
N GLY A 407 20.00 -1.90 -12.81
CA GLY A 407 20.04 -0.44 -12.86
C GLY A 407 20.30 0.17 -11.50
N ASN A 408 20.14 1.49 -11.42
CA ASN A 408 20.43 2.26 -10.21
C ASN A 408 19.21 2.29 -9.30
N MET A 409 19.45 2.16 -7.99
CA MET A 409 18.37 2.29 -7.02
C MET A 409 17.90 3.74 -6.94
N TYR A 410 16.58 3.94 -6.96
CA TYR A 410 15.95 5.22 -6.73
C TYR A 410 16.24 5.69 -5.31
N ASP A 411 16.41 7.00 -5.20
CA ASP A 411 17.05 7.62 -4.06
C ASP A 411 16.04 8.09 -3.00
N ARG A 412 14.80 7.60 -3.10
CA ARG A 412 13.67 7.83 -2.20
C ARG A 412 12.91 6.52 -1.96
N VAL A 413 12.22 6.46 -0.82
CA VAL A 413 11.33 5.35 -0.46
C VAL A 413 9.89 5.77 -0.73
N THR A 414 9.14 4.96 -1.47
CA THR A 414 7.74 5.28 -1.83
C THR A 414 6.78 4.53 -0.91
N GLY A 415 5.90 5.26 -0.24
CA GLY A 415 4.86 4.70 0.62
C GLY A 415 3.72 3.99 -0.09
N THR A 416 3.19 2.95 0.55
CA THR A 416 1.98 2.24 0.10
C THR A 416 0.92 2.19 1.21
N GLY A 417 -0.35 2.10 0.80
CA GLY A 417 -1.45 1.88 1.74
C GLY A 417 -1.75 3.05 2.66
N VAL A 418 -1.68 4.29 2.15
CA VAL A 418 -1.97 5.52 2.90
C VAL A 418 -3.35 5.46 3.55
N ILE A 419 -3.40 5.52 4.89
CA ILE A 419 -4.63 5.89 5.59
C ILE A 419 -4.78 7.40 5.46
N SER A 420 -5.76 7.85 4.68
CA SER A 420 -6.14 9.25 4.70
C SER A 420 -6.59 9.59 6.12
N SER A 421 -5.77 10.36 6.84
CA SER A 421 -6.17 10.97 8.11
C SER A 421 -7.39 11.84 7.80
N GLY A 422 -8.55 11.43 8.30
CA GLY A 422 -9.80 12.12 8.03
C GLY A 422 -9.73 13.57 8.52
N LYS A 423 -10.16 14.49 7.65
CA LYS A 423 -10.31 15.95 7.84
C LYS A 423 -9.01 16.77 7.77
N VAL A 424 -8.52 17.03 6.56
CA VAL A 424 -8.00 18.36 6.19
C VAL A 424 -8.48 18.69 4.76
N ASP A 425 -9.78 18.91 4.61
CA ASP A 425 -10.32 19.66 3.47
C ASP A 425 -10.15 21.15 3.78
N ARG A 426 -9.06 21.75 3.31
CA ARG A 426 -9.04 23.18 3.05
C ARG A 426 -8.01 23.50 1.97
N LYS A 427 -8.52 23.99 0.83
CA LYS A 427 -7.81 24.60 -0.31
C LYS A 427 -6.30 24.69 -0.12
N LEU A 428 -5.56 23.69 -0.60
CA LEU A 428 -4.11 23.74 -0.70
C LEU A 428 -3.70 23.69 -2.17
N SER A 429 -2.74 24.52 -2.54
CA SER A 429 -2.17 24.59 -3.88
C SER A 429 -1.48 23.28 -4.24
N GLN A 430 -1.45 22.95 -5.53
CA GLN A 430 -0.83 21.74 -6.08
C GLN A 430 0.68 21.67 -5.77
N SER A 431 1.32 22.81 -5.47
CA SER A 431 2.71 22.93 -5.00
C SER A 431 2.90 22.47 -3.55
N ASP A 432 1.89 22.69 -2.70
CA ASP A 432 1.99 22.45 -1.25
C ASP A 432 1.72 20.98 -0.94
N ALA A 433 0.96 20.28 -1.80
CA ALA A 433 0.72 18.84 -1.66
C ALA A 433 2.00 17.99 -1.83
N ALA A 434 2.97 18.45 -2.63
CA ALA A 434 4.21 17.71 -2.88
C ALA A 434 5.26 17.89 -1.78
N SER A 435 5.37 19.10 -1.21
CA SER A 435 6.25 19.42 -0.07
C SER A 435 5.69 18.94 1.27
N ILE A 436 4.36 18.84 1.38
CA ILE A 436 3.69 18.26 2.54
C ILE A 436 3.60 16.73 2.42
N ALA A 437 3.66 16.14 1.22
CA ALA A 437 3.78 14.68 1.09
C ALA A 437 5.09 14.14 1.68
N SER A 438 6.17 14.94 1.72
CA SER A 438 7.42 14.55 2.40
C SER A 438 7.40 14.76 3.92
N THR A 439 6.36 15.39 4.49
CA THR A 439 6.26 15.70 5.93
C THR A 439 4.92 15.32 6.59
N SER A 440 3.92 14.87 5.82
CA SER A 440 2.63 14.47 6.35
C SER A 440 2.67 13.04 6.84
N ARG A 441 2.34 12.91 8.13
CA ARG A 441 2.01 11.69 8.87
C ARG A 441 0.79 10.93 8.30
N ALA A 442 0.79 10.65 7.01
CA ALA A 442 0.06 9.54 6.46
C ALA A 442 0.76 8.28 6.97
N PHE A 443 0.15 7.53 7.88
CA PHE A 443 0.69 6.24 8.29
C PHE A 443 0.72 5.32 7.06
N GLU A 444 1.87 5.25 6.41
CA GLU A 444 2.18 4.32 5.34
C GLU A 444 2.23 2.93 5.93
N LYS A 445 1.52 1.99 5.30
CA LYS A 445 1.40 0.62 5.81
C LYS A 445 2.53 -0.26 5.32
N GLY A 446 3.04 0.00 4.12
CA GLY A 446 4.13 -0.71 3.45
C GLY A 446 4.94 0.24 2.58
N GLN A 447 6.01 -0.25 1.97
CA GLN A 447 7.02 0.59 1.30
C GLN A 447 7.53 -0.08 0.01
N ILE A 448 7.86 0.74 -0.99
CA ILE A 448 8.42 0.27 -2.26
C ILE A 448 9.74 0.98 -2.52
N LEU A 449 10.73 0.17 -2.90
CA LEU A 449 12.02 0.61 -3.42
C LEU A 449 12.03 0.39 -4.93
N PHE A 450 12.49 1.37 -5.69
CA PHE A 450 12.54 1.28 -7.15
C PHE A 450 13.97 1.13 -7.66
N PHE A 451 14.15 0.30 -8.68
CA PHE A 451 15.30 0.32 -9.56
C PHE A 451 14.92 1.01 -10.86
N THR A 452 15.76 1.93 -11.32
CA THR A 452 15.51 2.75 -12.50
C THR A 452 16.57 2.51 -13.56
N ARG A 453 16.14 2.45 -14.82
CA ARG A 453 17.02 2.31 -15.98
C ARG A 453 16.37 2.90 -17.22
N VAL A 454 17.17 3.54 -18.08
CA VAL A 454 16.76 3.86 -19.45
C VAL A 454 17.20 2.71 -20.36
N LEU A 455 16.26 2.15 -21.11
CA LEU A 455 16.47 0.98 -21.96
C LEU A 455 17.00 1.40 -23.32
N SER A 456 18.00 0.66 -23.80
CA SER A 456 18.45 0.73 -25.19
C SER A 456 17.56 -0.12 -26.10
N GLN A 457 17.56 0.13 -27.41
CA GLN A 457 16.80 -0.69 -28.37
C GLN A 457 17.00 -2.21 -28.22
N PRO A 458 18.24 -2.74 -28.08
CA PRO A 458 18.42 -4.18 -27.87
C PRO A 458 17.85 -4.69 -26.53
N ASP A 459 17.85 -3.85 -25.48
CA ASP A 459 17.21 -4.21 -24.21
C ASP A 459 15.69 -4.34 -24.40
N ILE A 460 15.08 -3.41 -25.16
CA ILE A 460 13.64 -3.40 -25.45
C ILE A 460 13.24 -4.67 -26.23
N ASP A 461 14.02 -5.05 -27.23
CA ASP A 461 13.77 -6.27 -28.00
C ASP A 461 13.85 -7.52 -27.12
N SER A 462 14.85 -7.58 -26.23
CA SER A 462 15.01 -8.69 -25.28
C SER A 462 13.85 -8.78 -24.29
N PHE A 463 13.43 -7.66 -23.70
CA PHE A 463 12.29 -7.64 -22.77
C PHE A 463 10.96 -7.95 -23.47
N THR A 464 10.79 -7.50 -24.70
CA THR A 464 9.61 -7.81 -25.51
C THR A 464 9.53 -9.31 -25.82
N ALA A 465 10.67 -9.94 -26.14
CA ALA A 465 10.77 -11.39 -26.32
C ALA A 465 10.44 -12.17 -25.03
N SER A 466 10.79 -11.63 -23.86
CA SER A 466 10.43 -12.19 -22.55
C SER A 466 8.99 -11.88 -22.10
N GLY A 467 8.17 -11.25 -22.94
CA GLY A 467 6.75 -11.01 -22.68
C GLY A 467 6.43 -9.72 -21.90
N TYR A 468 7.38 -8.80 -21.78
CA TYR A 468 7.14 -7.45 -21.28
C TYR A 468 6.72 -6.50 -22.41
N ARG A 469 6.12 -5.36 -22.08
CA ARG A 469 5.68 -4.34 -23.05
C ARG A 469 5.96 -2.95 -22.52
N LEU A 470 6.28 -2.02 -23.41
CA LEU A 470 6.31 -0.60 -23.11
C LEU A 470 4.91 0.00 -23.25
N ALA A 471 4.50 0.80 -22.27
CA ALA A 471 3.22 1.50 -22.29
C ALA A 471 3.37 2.94 -21.81
N PRO A 472 2.57 3.89 -22.36
CA PRO A 472 2.56 5.24 -21.86
C PRO A 472 2.01 5.26 -20.41
N PRO A 473 2.62 6.01 -19.47
CA PRO A 473 2.25 6.03 -18.05
C PRO A 473 0.74 6.19 -17.81
N ASN A 474 0.10 7.11 -18.52
CA ASN A 474 -1.32 7.44 -18.40
C ASN A 474 -2.28 6.23 -18.59
N ARG A 475 -1.84 5.18 -19.31
CA ARG A 475 -2.66 3.97 -19.53
C ARG A 475 -2.52 2.93 -18.41
N VAL A 476 -1.43 2.97 -17.66
CA VAL A 476 -1.07 1.95 -16.66
C VAL A 476 -1.16 2.47 -15.23
N GLU A 477 -1.29 3.79 -15.01
CA GLU A 477 -1.45 4.42 -13.69
C GLU A 477 -2.49 3.73 -12.78
N ALA A 478 -3.70 3.50 -13.29
CA ALA A 478 -4.78 2.88 -12.52
C ALA A 478 -4.45 1.44 -12.09
N MET A 479 -3.65 0.75 -12.89
CA MET A 479 -3.23 -0.63 -12.69
C MET A 479 -2.10 -0.70 -11.68
N ILE A 480 -1.09 0.16 -11.83
CA ILE A 480 0.03 0.34 -10.90
C ILE A 480 -0.51 0.75 -9.53
N ALA A 481 -1.35 1.79 -9.45
CA ALA A 481 -1.98 2.24 -8.21
C ALA A 481 -2.67 1.10 -7.45
N LYS A 482 -3.44 0.28 -8.19
CA LYS A 482 -4.20 -0.82 -7.60
C LYS A 482 -3.30 -1.98 -7.17
N THR A 483 -2.31 -2.35 -7.96
CA THR A 483 -1.48 -3.53 -7.67
C THR A 483 -0.43 -3.22 -6.60
N MET A 484 0.17 -2.03 -6.67
CA MET A 484 1.19 -1.55 -5.72
C MET A 484 0.59 -0.84 -4.51
N GLN A 485 -0.73 -0.60 -4.48
CA GLN A 485 -1.42 0.09 -3.38
C GLN A 485 -0.89 1.52 -3.13
N ILE A 486 -0.40 2.17 -4.19
CA ILE A 486 -0.02 3.59 -4.19
C ILE A 486 -1.28 4.42 -4.51
N PRO A 487 -1.58 5.51 -3.78
CA PRO A 487 -2.75 6.33 -4.08
C PRO A 487 -2.70 6.90 -5.50
N ILE A 488 -3.78 6.72 -6.27
CA ILE A 488 -3.83 7.08 -7.70
C ILE A 488 -3.42 8.54 -7.99
N GLN A 489 -3.72 9.45 -7.07
CA GLN A 489 -3.39 10.88 -7.19
C GLN A 489 -1.89 11.19 -7.20
N PHE A 490 -1.06 10.29 -6.67
CA PHE A 490 0.40 10.46 -6.59
C PHE A 490 1.16 9.61 -7.60
N VAL A 491 0.51 8.64 -8.25
CA VAL A 491 1.19 7.71 -9.17
C VAL A 491 1.80 8.46 -10.36
N ALA A 492 1.07 9.40 -10.95
CA ALA A 492 1.59 10.18 -12.08
C ALA A 492 2.83 11.01 -11.71
N SER A 493 2.82 11.69 -10.55
CA SER A 493 3.98 12.46 -10.08
C SER A 493 5.17 11.55 -9.73
N GLU A 494 4.89 10.37 -9.17
CA GLU A 494 5.94 9.41 -8.81
C GLU A 494 6.61 8.82 -10.05
N ILE A 495 5.83 8.39 -11.05
CA ILE A 495 6.38 7.88 -12.32
C ILE A 495 7.22 8.96 -13.01
N LYS A 496 6.76 10.21 -13.01
CA LYS A 496 7.54 11.33 -13.57
C LYS A 496 8.87 11.53 -12.83
N SER A 497 8.86 11.48 -11.50
CA SER A 497 10.08 11.61 -10.69
C SER A 497 11.07 10.46 -10.95
N LEU A 498 10.56 9.23 -11.08
CA LEU A 498 11.36 8.06 -11.44
C LEU A 498 11.97 8.19 -12.84
N GLN A 499 11.22 8.74 -13.80
CA GLN A 499 11.70 8.99 -15.15
C GLN A 499 12.81 10.04 -15.18
N GLU A 500 12.59 11.19 -14.53
CA GLU A 500 13.59 12.27 -14.40
C GLU A 500 14.88 11.73 -13.77
N TYR A 501 14.77 10.99 -12.66
CA TYR A 501 15.92 10.37 -12.00
C TYR A 501 16.67 9.37 -12.90
N ALA A 502 15.95 8.54 -13.66
CA ALA A 502 16.55 7.58 -14.59
C ALA A 502 17.37 8.26 -15.70
N GLN A 503 16.94 9.44 -16.14
CA GLN A 503 17.63 10.24 -17.15
C GLN A 503 18.86 10.95 -16.54
N ASP A 504 18.68 11.56 -15.38
CA ASP A 504 19.72 12.37 -14.72
C ASP A 504 20.90 11.52 -14.21
N ILE A 505 20.66 10.33 -13.68
CA ILE A 505 21.72 9.46 -13.15
C ILE A 505 22.66 8.92 -14.23
N ASN A 506 22.17 8.83 -15.47
CA ASN A 506 22.94 8.41 -16.63
C ASN A 506 23.63 9.58 -17.34
N ALA A 507 23.34 10.83 -16.95
CA ALA A 507 24.06 11.99 -17.47
C ALA A 507 25.51 11.96 -16.98
N PRO A 508 26.50 12.23 -17.85
CA PRO A 508 27.90 12.27 -17.43
C PRO A 508 28.07 13.33 -16.35
N LEU A 509 28.50 12.91 -15.15
CA LEU A 509 28.80 13.85 -14.07
C LEU A 509 29.89 14.82 -14.55
N VAL A 510 29.65 16.12 -14.40
CA VAL A 510 30.65 17.15 -14.71
C VAL A 510 31.83 16.97 -13.74
N VAL A 511 33.01 16.64 -14.27
CA VAL A 511 34.24 16.57 -13.47
C VAL A 511 34.56 17.98 -12.98
N LYS A 512 34.44 18.21 -11.67
CA LYS A 512 34.77 19.49 -11.05
C LYS A 512 36.28 19.56 -10.85
N GLN A 513 36.94 20.48 -11.54
CA GLN A 513 38.36 20.81 -11.35
C GLN A 513 38.52 22.31 -11.08
N GLY A 514 39.50 22.67 -10.25
CA GLY A 514 39.80 24.06 -9.91
C GLY A 514 39.20 24.51 -8.58
N THR A 515 38.98 25.81 -8.43
CA THR A 515 38.51 26.40 -7.18
C THR A 515 37.02 26.74 -7.24
N TYR A 516 36.27 26.38 -6.20
CA TYR A 516 34.83 26.61 -6.08
C TYR A 516 34.46 27.31 -4.77
N LEU A 517 33.41 28.13 -4.84
CA LEU A 517 32.69 28.64 -3.67
C LEU A 517 31.44 27.77 -3.50
N THR A 518 31.24 27.23 -2.30
CA THR A 518 30.15 26.28 -2.05
C THR A 518 29.30 26.72 -0.87
N CYS A 519 27.98 26.70 -1.06
CA CYS A 519 27.01 26.93 -0.01
C CYS A 519 26.74 25.61 0.74
N PHE A 520 26.99 25.60 2.05
CA PHE A 520 26.65 24.51 2.95
C PHE A 520 25.65 24.99 4.01
N ALA A 521 24.39 24.62 3.84
CA ALA A 521 23.34 24.95 4.79
C ALA A 521 22.74 23.67 5.36
N ALA A 522 22.76 23.52 6.69
CA ALA A 522 22.26 22.33 7.37
C ALA A 522 21.13 22.69 8.35
N LEU A 523 19.97 22.05 8.17
CA LEU A 523 18.73 22.25 8.93
C LEU A 523 18.57 21.14 9.97
N GLY A 524 18.40 21.52 11.23
CA GLY A 524 18.13 20.55 12.31
C GLY A 524 16.74 19.91 12.21
N ARG A 525 16.63 18.62 12.56
CA ARG A 525 15.36 17.91 12.79
C ARG A 525 15.18 17.53 14.26
N VAL A 526 13.92 17.29 14.65
CA VAL A 526 13.53 16.84 16.00
C VAL A 526 14.25 15.54 16.41
N SER A 527 14.58 14.69 15.45
CA SER A 527 15.29 13.41 15.60
C SER A 527 16.82 13.53 15.83
N ARG A 528 17.35 14.73 16.14
CA ARG A 528 18.81 15.01 16.24
C ARG A 528 19.61 14.77 14.95
N THR A 529 18.94 14.63 13.81
CA THR A 529 19.56 14.54 12.49
C THR A 529 19.54 15.89 11.79
N PHE A 530 20.44 16.11 10.84
CA PHE A 530 20.49 17.32 10.03
C PHE A 530 20.16 16.98 8.58
N ASP A 531 19.44 17.88 7.90
CA ASP A 531 19.31 17.85 6.45
C ASP A 531 20.20 18.91 5.82
N VAL A 532 20.86 18.59 4.71
CA VAL A 532 21.70 19.51 3.95
C VAL A 532 20.97 19.99 2.70
N LEU A 533 21.14 21.27 2.40
CA LEU A 533 20.66 21.89 1.17
C LEU A 533 21.49 21.41 -0.03
N VAL A 534 20.82 20.82 -1.02
CA VAL A 534 21.44 20.27 -2.24
C VAL A 534 20.67 20.70 -3.49
N SER A 535 21.28 20.51 -4.65
CA SER A 535 20.58 20.66 -5.93
C SER A 535 19.54 19.54 -6.11
N LYS A 536 18.33 19.89 -6.56
CA LYS A 536 17.24 18.93 -6.81
C LYS A 536 17.58 17.96 -7.94
N ALA A 537 18.25 18.44 -8.99
CA ALA A 537 18.68 17.62 -10.13
C ALA A 537 19.92 16.75 -9.81
N HIS A 538 20.82 17.24 -8.96
CA HIS A 538 22.05 16.55 -8.57
C HIS A 538 22.21 16.57 -7.06
N GLN A 539 21.45 15.71 -6.38
CA GLN A 539 21.40 15.69 -4.92
C GLN A 539 22.68 15.14 -4.23
N ASN A 540 23.69 14.75 -5.02
CA ASN A 540 25.05 14.44 -4.55
C ASN A 540 25.98 15.67 -4.61
N GLN A 541 25.46 16.83 -5.03
CA GLN A 541 26.22 18.07 -5.14
C GLN A 541 25.59 19.18 -4.30
N LEU A 542 26.45 19.97 -3.67
CA LEU A 542 26.09 21.21 -2.99
C LEU A 542 25.92 22.34 -4.03
N PRO A 543 25.11 23.38 -3.73
CA PRO A 543 25.07 24.58 -4.55
C PRO A 543 26.46 25.24 -4.55
N ASP A 544 27.08 25.34 -5.72
CA ASP A 544 28.42 25.89 -5.86
C ASP A 544 28.62 26.69 -7.15
N MET A 545 29.68 27.49 -7.15
CA MET A 545 30.08 28.33 -8.27
C MET A 545 31.60 28.26 -8.46
N GLN A 546 32.03 28.01 -9.70
CA GLN A 546 33.46 28.00 -10.03
C GLN A 546 34.02 29.42 -9.92
N LEU A 547 35.16 29.55 -9.24
CA LEU A 547 35.90 30.80 -9.08
C LEU A 547 37.03 30.88 -10.08
N THR A 548 37.85 29.83 -10.16
CA THR A 548 38.96 29.70 -11.11
C THR A 548 39.06 28.24 -11.59
N PRO A 549 39.47 28.00 -12.84
CA PRO A 549 39.73 26.65 -13.35
C PRO A 549 40.97 26.00 -12.71
N GLU A 550 41.85 26.80 -12.11
CA GLU A 550 43.06 26.36 -11.40
C GLU A 550 42.92 26.57 -9.88
N HIS A 551 43.82 25.97 -9.11
CA HIS A 551 43.94 26.23 -7.67
C HIS A 551 44.46 27.65 -7.40
N LEU A 552 44.00 28.26 -6.31
CA LEU A 552 44.40 29.62 -5.94
C LEU A 552 45.88 29.70 -5.58
N SER A 553 46.50 30.84 -5.89
CA SER A 553 47.86 31.15 -5.45
C SER A 553 47.89 31.51 -3.96
N SER A 554 49.07 31.41 -3.33
CA SER A 554 49.23 31.75 -1.91
C SER A 554 48.81 33.19 -1.59
N ALA A 555 49.01 34.14 -2.52
CA ALA A 555 48.58 35.53 -2.37
C ALA A 555 47.04 35.67 -2.38
N GLN A 556 46.36 34.91 -3.23
CA GLN A 556 44.89 34.88 -3.28
C GLN A 556 44.28 34.22 -2.04
N ILE A 557 44.88 33.14 -1.55
CA ILE A 557 44.47 32.48 -0.29
C ILE A 557 44.67 33.44 0.89
N GLY A 558 45.82 34.12 0.97
CA GLY A 558 46.09 35.13 2.01
C GLY A 558 45.12 36.31 1.96
N PHE A 559 44.62 36.68 0.77
CA PHE A 559 43.57 37.68 0.64
C PHE A 559 42.22 37.18 1.17
N LEU A 560 41.83 35.92 0.88
CA LEU A 560 40.58 35.33 1.38
C LEU A 560 40.58 35.19 2.91
N GLN A 561 41.73 34.94 3.54
CA GLN A 561 41.86 34.87 5.00
C GLN A 561 41.40 36.14 5.73
N GLN A 562 41.40 37.30 5.05
CA GLN A 562 40.90 38.56 5.63
C GLN A 562 39.39 38.55 5.90
N TYR A 563 38.65 37.66 5.23
CA TYR A 563 37.20 37.53 5.34
C TYR A 563 36.77 36.30 6.16
N GLU A 564 37.70 35.66 6.85
CA GLU A 564 37.39 34.52 7.73
C GLU A 564 36.29 34.91 8.73
N ALA A 565 35.24 34.09 8.80
CA ALA A 565 34.07 34.29 9.66
C ALA A 565 33.22 35.55 9.37
N TRP A 566 33.43 36.24 8.24
CA TRP A 566 32.53 37.30 7.78
C TRP A 566 31.25 36.71 7.21
N THR A 567 30.15 37.48 7.29
CA THR A 567 28.94 37.15 6.54
C THR A 567 29.18 37.38 5.04
N ALA A 568 28.52 36.60 4.19
CA ALA A 568 28.65 36.77 2.75
C ALA A 568 28.17 38.15 2.30
N GLY A 569 27.16 38.71 2.97
CA GLY A 569 26.68 40.07 2.73
C GLY A 569 27.75 41.13 3.00
N ASP A 570 28.39 41.06 4.17
CA ASP A 570 29.46 42.00 4.55
C ASP A 570 30.68 41.87 3.63
N MET A 571 31.04 40.63 3.29
CA MET A 571 32.13 40.34 2.35
C MET A 571 31.86 40.95 0.97
N VAL A 572 30.65 40.77 0.42
CA VAL A 572 30.28 41.35 -0.88
C VAL A 572 30.26 42.88 -0.83
N ALA A 573 29.81 43.48 0.27
CA ALA A 573 29.81 44.93 0.44
C ALA A 573 31.23 45.52 0.45
N ASP A 574 32.15 44.92 1.22
CA ASP A 574 33.56 45.35 1.27
C ASP A 574 34.27 45.15 -0.07
N LEU A 575 34.05 44.00 -0.74
CA LEU A 575 34.63 43.74 -2.06
C LEU A 575 34.16 44.76 -3.11
N LYS A 576 32.88 45.15 -3.09
CA LYS A 576 32.34 46.21 -3.97
C LYS A 576 32.97 47.57 -3.65
N GLN A 577 33.19 47.89 -2.38
CA GLN A 577 33.85 49.14 -1.97
C GLN A 577 35.33 49.16 -2.38
N LYS A 578 36.08 48.07 -2.16
CA LYS A 578 37.47 47.92 -2.59
C LYS A 578 37.61 48.00 -4.11
N ARG A 579 36.66 47.44 -4.86
CA ARG A 579 36.61 47.58 -6.33
C ARG A 579 36.44 49.04 -6.76
N ALA A 580 35.61 49.82 -6.07
CA ALA A 580 35.47 51.25 -6.35
C ALA A 580 36.74 52.05 -6.01
N ARG A 581 37.63 51.50 -5.18
CA ARG A 581 38.93 52.08 -4.79
C ARG A 581 40.09 51.19 -5.20
N GLU A 582 40.24 51.02 -6.50
CA GLU A 582 41.21 50.12 -7.15
C GLU A 582 42.68 50.27 -6.70
N GLN A 583 43.05 51.44 -6.13
CA GLN A 583 44.35 51.73 -5.55
C GLN A 583 44.66 50.96 -4.25
N LEU A 584 43.64 50.50 -3.52
CA LEU A 584 43.79 49.74 -2.26
C LEU A 584 44.03 48.24 -2.49
N ILE A 585 43.91 47.75 -3.73
CA ILE A 585 44.03 46.33 -4.06
C ILE A 585 45.42 46.06 -4.67
N PRO A 586 46.19 45.09 -4.14
CA PRO A 586 47.43 44.64 -4.77
C PRO A 586 47.19 44.24 -6.24
N ALA A 587 48.10 44.62 -7.14
CA ALA A 587 47.93 44.40 -8.59
C ALA A 587 47.67 42.92 -8.95
N GLU A 588 48.28 41.99 -8.19
CA GLU A 588 48.16 40.54 -8.37
C GLU A 588 46.76 39.97 -8.06
N VAL A 589 45.97 40.64 -7.20
CA VAL A 589 44.67 40.14 -6.72
C VAL A 589 43.50 40.92 -7.36
N ARG A 590 43.78 42.00 -8.10
CA ARG A 590 42.75 42.87 -8.70
C ARG A 590 41.80 42.13 -9.63
N GLY A 591 42.32 41.28 -10.53
CA GLY A 591 41.50 40.46 -11.41
C GLY A 591 40.70 39.40 -10.64
N PHE A 592 41.29 38.86 -9.57
CA PHE A 592 40.65 37.89 -8.69
C PHE A 592 39.46 38.47 -7.93
N VAL A 593 39.55 39.72 -7.44
CA VAL A 593 38.42 40.40 -6.77
C VAL A 593 37.19 40.49 -7.69
N LEU A 594 37.38 40.74 -8.98
CA LEU A 594 36.27 40.80 -9.94
C LEU A 594 35.61 39.42 -10.11
N LEU A 595 36.42 38.37 -10.26
CA LEU A 595 35.93 36.99 -10.33
C LEU A 595 35.16 36.62 -9.06
N LEU A 596 35.72 36.95 -7.89
CA LEU A 596 35.11 36.68 -6.58
C LEU A 596 33.75 37.36 -6.42
N ILE A 597 33.62 38.63 -6.78
CA ILE A 597 32.34 39.34 -6.75
C ILE A 597 31.31 38.69 -7.68
N ASN A 598 31.72 38.33 -8.90
CA ASN A 598 30.83 37.71 -9.88
C ASN A 598 30.38 36.32 -9.42
N SER A 599 31.29 35.49 -8.92
CA SER A 599 30.99 34.15 -8.41
C SER A 599 30.10 34.19 -7.16
N LEU A 600 30.36 35.11 -6.22
CA LEU A 600 29.50 35.31 -5.04
C LEU A 600 28.08 35.78 -5.45
N SER A 601 27.97 36.73 -6.38
CA SER A 601 26.68 37.21 -6.88
C SER A 601 25.90 36.12 -7.63
N ALA A 602 26.58 35.28 -8.40
CA ALA A 602 25.96 34.17 -9.11
C ALA A 602 25.47 33.07 -8.14
N LEU A 603 26.26 32.78 -7.10
CA LEU A 603 25.85 31.85 -6.04
C LEU A 603 24.68 32.40 -5.22
N ALA A 604 24.64 33.71 -4.95
CA ALA A 604 23.51 34.38 -4.28
C ALA A 604 22.21 34.23 -5.07
N HIS A 605 22.24 34.37 -6.40
CA HIS A 605 21.07 34.13 -7.25
C HIS A 605 20.59 32.68 -7.27
N GLN A 606 21.50 31.70 -7.06
CA GLN A 606 21.14 30.28 -7.05
C GLN A 606 20.39 29.87 -5.78
N VAL A 607 20.80 30.39 -4.62
CA VAL A 607 20.25 30.02 -3.30
C VAL A 607 19.13 30.96 -2.83
N SER A 608 19.15 32.22 -3.28
CA SER A 608 18.38 33.41 -2.83
C SER A 608 19.26 34.39 -2.05
N GLU A 609 19.09 35.69 -2.32
CA GLU A 609 19.93 36.75 -1.73
C GLU A 609 19.76 36.85 -0.21
N GLU A 610 18.54 36.67 0.30
CA GLU A 610 18.24 36.72 1.75
C GLU A 610 19.00 35.64 2.52
N TRP A 611 18.98 34.40 2.01
CA TRP A 611 19.70 33.29 2.64
C TRP A 611 21.20 33.41 2.47
N PHE A 612 21.65 33.85 1.29
CA PHE A 612 23.06 33.99 0.97
C PHE A 612 23.76 34.98 1.90
N ASN A 613 23.15 36.14 2.16
CA ASN A 613 23.77 37.21 2.96
C ASN A 613 24.15 36.75 4.38
N ASP A 614 23.39 35.80 4.95
CA ASP A 614 23.61 35.27 6.29
C ASP A 614 24.65 34.14 6.36
N LEU A 615 25.13 33.62 5.22
CA LEU A 615 26.12 32.55 5.22
C LEU A 615 27.48 33.05 5.74
N ILE A 616 28.19 32.21 6.47
CA ILE A 616 29.48 32.56 7.06
C ILE A 616 30.61 31.97 6.23
N PHE A 617 31.49 32.83 5.70
CA PHE A 617 32.59 32.44 4.83
C PHE A 617 33.74 31.76 5.57
N SER A 618 34.28 30.68 4.98
CA SER A 618 35.47 29.94 5.42
C SER A 618 36.62 30.12 4.44
N ALA A 619 37.72 30.68 4.92
CA ALA A 619 38.97 30.80 4.19
C ALA A 619 39.84 29.53 4.28
N THR A 620 39.42 28.50 5.04
CA THR A 620 40.13 27.21 5.08
C THR A 620 39.72 26.36 3.88
N PRO A 621 40.63 26.10 2.92
CA PRO A 621 40.30 25.33 1.73
C PRO A 621 40.09 23.86 2.07
N ILE A 622 39.05 23.26 1.50
CA ILE A 622 38.79 21.82 1.58
C ILE A 622 39.02 21.22 0.20
N VAL A 623 39.80 20.15 0.12
CA VAL A 623 39.96 19.40 -1.13
C VAL A 623 38.83 18.40 -1.23
N ALA A 624 38.00 18.54 -2.25
CA ALA A 624 36.90 17.62 -2.54
C ALA A 624 37.22 16.76 -3.77
N HIS A 625 36.91 15.48 -3.63
CA HIS A 625 36.98 14.51 -4.71
C HIS A 625 35.56 14.22 -5.19
N TYR A 626 35.11 14.95 -6.22
CA TYR A 626 33.84 14.65 -6.85
C TYR A 626 33.99 13.39 -7.72
N GLY A 627 33.27 12.34 -7.34
CA GLY A 627 33.53 10.97 -7.76
C GLY A 627 33.45 10.71 -9.27
N GLN A 628 34.59 10.35 -9.87
CA GLN A 628 34.72 9.51 -11.07
C GLN A 628 36.02 8.69 -11.02
N SER A 629 36.01 7.52 -11.67
CA SER A 629 37.13 6.60 -11.76
C SER A 629 38.30 7.20 -12.56
N SER A 630 39.50 7.09 -11.97
CA SER A 630 40.84 7.19 -12.58
C SER A 630 41.32 8.48 -13.27
N SER A 631 40.51 9.53 -13.49
CA SER A 631 40.99 10.81 -14.08
C SER A 631 40.41 12.11 -13.48
N SER A 632 39.92 12.05 -12.23
CA SER A 632 39.35 13.21 -11.52
C SER A 632 40.43 14.24 -11.15
N GLY A 633 40.20 15.51 -11.51
CA GLY A 633 41.00 16.61 -10.96
C GLY A 633 40.45 17.00 -9.60
N THR A 634 41.33 17.41 -8.70
CA THR A 634 40.94 17.88 -7.38
C THR A 634 40.20 19.21 -7.49
N ALA A 635 39.11 19.35 -6.73
CA ALA A 635 38.42 20.62 -6.57
C ALA A 635 38.78 21.20 -5.19
N MET A 636 39.26 22.42 -5.17
CA MET A 636 39.46 23.18 -3.93
C MET A 636 38.19 23.97 -3.63
N ILE A 637 37.59 23.74 -2.47
CA ILE A 637 36.32 24.35 -2.06
C ILE A 637 36.54 25.31 -0.90
N PHE A 638 35.93 26.48 -1.00
CA PHE A 638 35.74 27.40 0.12
C PHE A 638 34.26 27.43 0.53
N GLY A 639 34.00 27.12 1.80
CA GLY A 639 32.65 26.97 2.33
C GLY A 639 32.01 28.28 2.77
N LEU A 640 30.80 28.56 2.30
CA LEU A 640 29.85 29.52 2.88
C LEU A 640 28.82 28.73 3.68
N THR A 641 28.93 28.74 5.01
CA THR A 641 28.27 27.76 5.90
C THR A 641 27.21 28.40 6.80
N LYS A 642 26.11 27.69 7.08
CA LYS A 642 25.09 28.10 8.07
C LYS A 642 24.35 26.89 8.66
N LEU A 643 24.15 26.90 9.98
CA LEU A 643 23.22 25.99 10.68
C LEU A 643 21.86 26.69 10.84
N LEU A 644 20.81 26.03 10.39
CA LEU A 644 19.44 26.52 10.40
C LEU A 644 18.64 25.88 11.53
N ASP A 645 17.81 26.69 12.19
CA ASP A 645 16.85 26.23 13.19
C ASP A 645 15.57 25.69 12.52
N ILE A 646 14.88 24.78 13.20
CA ILE A 646 13.69 24.03 12.76
C ILE A 646 12.58 24.98 12.24
N HIS A 647 12.49 26.19 12.82
CA HIS A 647 11.44 27.18 12.50
C HIS A 647 11.74 28.05 11.26
N HIS A 648 12.98 28.10 10.79
CA HIS A 648 13.40 28.98 9.69
C HIS A 648 13.47 28.28 8.33
N GLY A 649 13.42 26.95 8.28
CA GLY A 649 13.95 26.15 7.17
C GLY A 649 13.13 25.99 5.89
N MET A 650 11.96 26.62 5.72
CA MET A 650 11.06 26.28 4.59
C MET A 650 10.40 27.45 3.86
N ILE A 651 10.70 28.70 4.22
CA ILE A 651 10.08 29.87 3.57
C ILE A 651 10.96 30.29 2.37
N ASN A 652 10.38 30.36 1.17
CA ASN A 652 11.00 30.87 -0.07
C ASN A 652 12.17 30.07 -0.67
N LEU A 653 12.23 28.75 -0.52
CA LEU A 653 13.23 27.94 -1.23
C LEU A 653 12.96 27.94 -2.75
N SER A 654 14.02 28.08 -3.56
CA SER A 654 13.89 27.96 -5.02
C SER A 654 13.51 26.53 -5.43
N ASP A 655 12.70 26.37 -6.49
CA ASP A 655 12.24 25.04 -6.97
C ASP A 655 13.39 24.13 -7.47
N ARG A 656 14.62 24.67 -7.54
CA ARG A 656 15.83 23.97 -7.97
C ARG A 656 16.61 23.35 -6.81
N LEU A 657 16.27 23.67 -5.56
CA LEU A 657 16.98 23.19 -4.37
C LEU A 657 16.06 22.31 -3.51
N THR A 658 16.66 21.40 -2.76
CA THR A 658 15.94 20.52 -1.83
C THR A 658 16.82 20.18 -0.63
N PHE A 659 16.21 19.75 0.46
CA PHE A 659 16.91 19.23 1.63
C PHE A 659 16.97 17.70 1.59
N VAL A 660 18.15 17.15 1.92
CA VAL A 660 18.41 15.69 1.99
C VAL A 660 19.11 15.39 3.30
N PRO A 661 18.83 14.26 3.98
CA PRO A 661 19.53 13.88 5.21
C PRO A 661 21.05 13.90 5.02
N LEU A 662 21.76 14.58 5.93
CA LEU A 662 23.23 14.75 5.91
C LEU A 662 23.94 13.40 5.79
N ASP A 663 23.48 12.39 6.53
CA ASP A 663 24.06 11.05 6.51
C ASP A 663 23.94 10.38 5.14
N PHE A 664 22.82 10.61 4.44
CA PHE A 664 22.67 10.07 3.10
C PHE A 664 23.49 10.85 2.07
N PHE A 665 23.59 12.17 2.21
CA PHE A 665 24.47 13.00 1.39
C PHE A 665 25.93 12.56 1.51
N ARG A 666 26.43 12.31 2.74
CA ARG A 666 27.76 11.75 3.01
C ARG A 666 27.98 10.46 2.22
N VAL A 667 27.05 9.51 2.32
CA VAL A 667 27.12 8.23 1.63
C VAL A 667 27.18 8.41 0.11
N ARG A 668 26.36 9.27 -0.47
CA ARG A 668 26.35 9.55 -1.91
C ARG A 668 27.63 10.22 -2.41
N SER A 669 28.20 11.10 -1.59
CA SER A 669 29.40 11.85 -1.95
C SER A 669 30.67 11.01 -1.89
N ALA A 670 30.71 10.01 -1.00
CA ALA A 670 31.87 9.15 -0.77
C ALA A 670 31.83 7.84 -1.57
N PHE A 671 30.63 7.28 -1.83
CA PHE A 671 30.48 5.94 -2.40
C PHE A 671 29.98 6.00 -3.84
N TYR A 672 30.90 5.82 -4.79
CA TYR A 672 30.65 5.79 -6.24
C TYR A 672 31.26 4.53 -6.87
N PRO A 673 30.84 4.12 -8.10
CA PRO A 673 31.39 2.95 -8.76
C PRO A 673 32.93 3.05 -8.92
N GLY A 674 33.66 2.08 -8.36
CA GLY A 674 35.13 2.08 -8.36
C GLY A 674 35.80 2.95 -7.29
N CYS A 675 35.06 3.42 -6.28
CA CYS A 675 35.65 4.17 -5.16
C CYS A 675 36.65 3.32 -4.35
N PRO A 676 37.70 3.94 -3.77
CA PRO A 676 38.70 3.24 -2.95
C PRO A 676 38.08 2.51 -1.74
N ASP A 677 37.03 3.07 -1.15
CA ASP A 677 36.36 2.51 0.02
C ASP A 677 35.44 1.31 -0.30
N ALA A 678 35.21 1.00 -1.57
CA ALA A 678 34.43 -0.18 -1.97
C ALA A 678 35.05 -1.48 -1.43
N ALA A 679 36.38 -1.62 -1.45
CA ALA A 679 37.05 -2.80 -0.94
C ALA A 679 36.89 -2.97 0.59
N LYS A 680 37.00 -1.87 1.34
CA LYS A 680 36.75 -1.86 2.80
C LYS A 680 35.29 -2.26 3.08
N PHE A 681 34.35 -1.69 2.34
CA PHE A 681 32.93 -2.00 2.47
C PHE A 681 32.62 -3.48 2.18
N ARG A 682 33.15 -4.04 1.09
CA ARG A 682 33.01 -5.47 0.75
C ARG A 682 33.50 -6.36 1.89
N SER A 683 34.68 -6.08 2.43
CA SER A 683 35.24 -6.86 3.55
C SER A 683 34.33 -6.82 4.79
N ALA A 684 33.79 -5.64 5.13
CA ALA A 684 32.86 -5.49 6.25
C ALA A 684 31.56 -6.28 6.03
N VAL A 685 30.96 -6.21 4.83
CA VAL A 685 29.75 -6.98 4.48
C VAL A 685 29.98 -8.49 4.63
N HIS A 686 31.11 -8.99 4.13
CA HIS A 686 31.44 -10.41 4.26
C HIS A 686 31.66 -10.82 5.72
N ALA A 687 32.30 -9.98 6.55
CA ALA A 687 32.48 -10.25 7.98
C ALA A 687 31.15 -10.31 8.73
N ASP A 688 30.24 -9.36 8.48
CA ASP A 688 28.91 -9.30 9.11
C ASP A 688 28.10 -10.58 8.80
N PHE A 689 28.01 -10.95 7.52
CA PHE A 689 27.23 -12.10 7.09
C PHE A 689 27.92 -13.45 7.37
N ALA A 690 29.25 -13.52 7.39
CA ALA A 690 29.95 -14.75 7.76
C ALA A 690 29.67 -15.14 9.21
N ASN A 691 29.69 -14.15 10.11
CA ASN A 691 29.35 -14.36 11.51
C ASN A 691 27.87 -14.73 11.69
N TYR A 692 26.97 -14.00 11.04
CA TYR A 692 25.52 -14.22 11.13
C TYR A 692 25.09 -15.59 10.59
N LEU A 693 25.45 -15.90 9.33
CA LEU A 693 25.09 -17.16 8.68
C LEU A 693 25.83 -18.36 9.32
N GLY A 694 27.02 -18.13 9.89
CA GLY A 694 27.81 -19.15 10.59
C GLY A 694 27.24 -19.52 11.96
N ARG A 695 26.84 -18.53 12.78
CA ARG A 695 26.23 -18.76 14.12
C ARG A 695 24.96 -19.59 14.03
N LEU A 696 24.08 -19.27 13.07
CA LEU A 696 22.78 -19.93 12.92
C LEU A 696 22.89 -21.36 12.39
N ASN A 697 23.88 -21.64 11.55
CA ASN A 697 24.16 -23.01 11.07
C ASN A 697 24.71 -23.92 12.19
N ASN A 698 25.43 -23.34 13.16
CA ASN A 698 25.93 -24.08 14.34
C ASN A 698 24.83 -24.35 15.37
N ASN A 699 23.89 -23.41 15.57
CA ASN A 699 22.74 -23.60 16.44
C ASN A 699 21.81 -24.73 15.91
N ASP A 700 21.56 -24.78 14.60
CA ASP A 700 20.83 -25.89 13.95
C ASP A 700 21.56 -27.23 14.08
N ALA A 701 22.89 -27.24 13.98
CA ALA A 701 23.70 -28.44 14.14
C ALA A 701 23.69 -28.93 15.59
N THR A 702 23.72 -28.03 16.57
CA THR A 702 23.60 -28.37 18.00
C THR A 702 22.18 -28.80 18.37
N GLU A 703 21.14 -28.23 17.75
CA GLU A 703 19.76 -28.66 17.95
C GLU A 703 19.51 -30.06 17.33
N LYS A 704 20.05 -30.32 16.13
CA LYS A 704 20.04 -31.66 15.52
C LYS A 704 20.88 -32.68 16.30
N LEU A 705 22.05 -32.29 16.81
CA LEU A 705 22.87 -33.14 17.68
C LEU A 705 22.20 -33.38 19.04
N ALA A 706 21.44 -32.44 19.58
CA ALA A 706 20.66 -32.62 20.81
C ALA A 706 19.43 -33.53 20.60
N VAL A 707 18.84 -33.53 19.40
CA VAL A 707 17.76 -34.46 19.01
C VAL A 707 18.29 -35.87 18.73
N ILE A 708 19.52 -35.99 18.19
CA ILE A 708 20.17 -37.28 17.91
C ILE A 708 20.82 -37.87 19.18
N ALA A 709 21.39 -37.03 20.05
CA ALA A 709 21.91 -37.44 21.35
C ALA A 709 20.79 -37.38 22.40
N GLY A 710 19.94 -38.40 22.42
CA GLY A 710 18.75 -38.50 23.28
C GLY A 710 18.96 -38.10 24.74
N LYS A 711 18.80 -36.80 25.03
CA LYS A 711 18.66 -36.25 26.38
C LYS A 711 17.21 -35.83 26.58
N PRO A 712 16.53 -36.30 27.63
CA PRO A 712 15.13 -35.98 27.85
C PRO A 712 15.01 -34.52 28.30
N VAL A 713 14.46 -33.65 27.45
CA VAL A 713 13.93 -32.36 27.88
C VAL A 713 12.63 -32.64 28.63
N ARG A 714 12.65 -32.45 29.95
CA ARG A 714 11.46 -32.55 30.81
C ARG A 714 10.42 -31.49 30.39
N PRO A 715 9.16 -31.86 30.09
CA PRO A 715 8.13 -30.85 29.91
C PRO A 715 7.67 -30.35 31.29
N GLY A 716 7.89 -29.06 31.53
CA GLY A 716 7.31 -28.33 32.66
C GLY A 716 5.79 -28.29 32.52
N PHE A 717 5.14 -29.20 33.22
CA PHE A 717 3.71 -29.23 33.47
C PHE A 717 3.36 -28.02 34.36
N PHE A 718 2.62 -27.03 33.85
CA PHE A 718 1.44 -26.43 34.49
C PHE A 718 0.96 -25.17 33.76
N ARG A 719 -0.37 -25.16 33.53
CA ARG A 719 -1.30 -24.03 33.35
C ARG A 719 -1.63 -23.64 31.89
N LYS A 720 -2.57 -24.34 31.22
CA LYS A 720 -4.06 -24.31 31.37
C LYS A 720 -4.64 -23.06 30.66
N LEU A 721 -5.08 -23.21 29.40
CA LEU A 721 -6.48 -23.46 28.96
C LEU A 721 -7.36 -22.21 29.02
N THR A 722 -7.64 -21.63 27.85
CA THR A 722 -8.99 -21.23 27.42
C THR A 722 -9.09 -21.31 25.88
N ASP A 723 -9.96 -22.25 25.46
CA ASP A 723 -10.83 -22.30 24.29
C ASP A 723 -10.29 -22.45 22.85
N ARG A 724 -10.22 -23.74 22.51
CA ARG A 724 -10.75 -24.35 21.27
C ARG A 724 -12.08 -23.70 20.81
N ASN A 725 -12.16 -23.37 19.53
CA ASN A 725 -13.05 -24.13 18.65
C ASN A 725 -12.48 -24.18 17.23
N GLY A 726 -12.35 -25.39 16.71
CA GLY A 726 -11.72 -25.68 15.42
C GLY A 726 -12.73 -25.82 14.29
N SER A 727 -12.22 -25.67 13.07
CA SER A 727 -12.67 -26.44 11.91
C SER A 727 -11.63 -26.33 10.79
N ASN A 728 -10.98 -27.46 10.52
CA ASN A 728 -10.44 -27.94 9.25
C ASN A 728 -9.83 -26.91 8.29
N ALA A 729 -8.51 -26.73 8.39
CA ALA A 729 -7.71 -26.20 7.29
C ALA A 729 -7.44 -27.33 6.28
N THR A 730 -8.15 -27.27 5.17
CA THR A 730 -7.76 -27.94 3.94
C THR A 730 -6.55 -27.20 3.37
N ASP A 731 -5.57 -27.97 2.90
CA ASP A 731 -4.42 -27.51 2.13
C ASP A 731 -4.92 -26.65 0.96
N VAL A 732 -4.61 -25.36 0.98
CA VAL A 732 -4.85 -24.46 -0.15
C VAL A 732 -3.48 -24.11 -0.71
N THR A 733 -3.18 -24.73 -1.84
CA THR A 733 -2.08 -24.40 -2.74
C THR A 733 -2.15 -22.93 -3.13
N ASP A 734 -1.04 -22.21 -2.94
CA ASP A 734 -0.86 -20.84 -3.42
C ASP A 734 -0.77 -20.86 -4.96
N ASP A 735 -1.92 -20.70 -5.61
CA ASP A 735 -2.00 -20.49 -7.05
C ASP A 735 -1.61 -19.04 -7.38
N ASN A 736 -0.35 -18.86 -7.79
CA ASN A 736 0.04 -17.87 -8.80
C ASN A 736 1.42 -18.22 -9.37
N VAL A 737 1.48 -19.31 -10.14
CA VAL A 737 2.56 -19.62 -11.07
C VAL A 737 1.91 -20.00 -12.39
N SER A 738 2.19 -19.24 -13.45
CA SER A 738 1.81 -19.62 -14.81
C SER A 738 2.76 -20.72 -15.28
N GLU A 739 2.31 -21.97 -15.22
CA GLU A 739 2.95 -23.10 -15.89
C GLU A 739 2.61 -23.10 -17.39
N HIS A 740 3.63 -23.27 -18.21
CA HIS A 740 3.59 -24.10 -19.42
C HIS A 740 5.04 -24.36 -19.83
N VAL A 741 5.59 -25.55 -19.54
CA VAL A 741 6.40 -26.38 -20.46
C VAL A 741 6.48 -27.80 -19.88
N LEU A 742 5.91 -28.74 -20.62
CA LEU A 742 6.07 -30.20 -20.47
C LEU A 742 7.40 -30.64 -21.09
N VAL A 743 8.17 -31.49 -20.41
CA VAL A 743 8.81 -32.70 -20.98
C VAL A 743 8.98 -33.74 -19.86
N GLU A 744 8.30 -34.87 -20.00
CA GLU A 744 8.52 -36.11 -19.25
C GLU A 744 9.86 -36.76 -19.64
N VAL A 745 10.64 -37.22 -18.65
CA VAL A 745 11.34 -38.53 -18.74
C VAL A 745 11.31 -39.18 -17.34
N ASN A 746 10.71 -40.37 -17.29
CA ASN A 746 10.49 -41.21 -16.12
C ASN A 746 11.81 -41.85 -15.61
N PRO A 747 11.96 -42.17 -14.31
CA PRO A 747 13.16 -42.76 -13.75
C PRO A 747 13.06 -44.28 -13.56
N GLU A 748 14.08 -45.03 -13.97
CA GLU A 748 14.28 -46.42 -13.56
C GLU A 748 15.58 -46.59 -12.75
N MET A 749 15.39 -46.82 -11.45
CA MET A 749 15.80 -48.04 -10.73
C MET A 749 17.28 -48.48 -10.66
N ARG A 750 17.75 -48.48 -9.39
CA ARG A 750 18.55 -49.50 -8.67
C ARG A 750 20.07 -49.68 -8.84
N LEU A 751 20.69 -49.58 -7.65
CA LEU A 751 21.70 -50.43 -7.00
C LEU A 751 23.17 -50.51 -7.49
N ASP A 752 24.02 -50.27 -6.50
CA ASP A 752 25.23 -51.02 -6.12
C ASP A 752 26.63 -50.69 -6.67
N SER A 753 27.49 -50.46 -5.67
CA SER A 753 28.84 -51.01 -5.48
C SER A 753 30.07 -50.28 -6.05
N SER A 754 30.78 -49.65 -5.11
CA SER A 754 32.16 -49.99 -4.73
C SER A 754 33.38 -49.49 -5.54
N VAL A 755 34.39 -49.11 -4.75
CA VAL A 755 35.85 -49.09 -5.00
C VAL A 755 36.46 -47.92 -5.77
N GLY A 756 37.50 -47.31 -5.17
CA GLY A 756 38.57 -46.65 -5.92
C GLY A 756 39.26 -45.47 -5.24
N GLN A 757 40.12 -45.73 -4.25
CA GLN A 757 41.14 -44.77 -3.80
C GLN A 757 42.16 -44.49 -4.93
N THR A 758 42.59 -43.24 -5.10
CA THR A 758 43.99 -42.90 -5.45
C THR A 758 44.43 -41.57 -4.84
N LYS A 759 45.68 -41.57 -4.38
CA LYS A 759 46.45 -40.53 -3.70
C LYS A 759 47.04 -39.49 -4.68
N GLY A 760 47.14 -38.23 -4.20
CA GLY A 760 48.43 -37.56 -3.93
C GLY A 760 49.03 -36.58 -4.96
N MET A 761 49.36 -35.36 -4.47
CA MET A 761 50.56 -34.50 -4.69
C MET A 761 50.14 -33.01 -4.72
N TRP A 762 50.29 -32.20 -3.66
CA TRP A 762 51.49 -31.57 -3.04
C TRP A 762 52.18 -30.49 -3.90
N GLY A 763 52.25 -29.26 -3.37
CA GLY A 763 53.03 -28.13 -3.88
C GLY A 763 52.79 -26.84 -3.09
N GLY A 764 53.68 -26.53 -2.14
CA GLY A 764 53.68 -25.38 -1.20
C GLY A 764 54.01 -24.02 -1.85
N ILE A 765 54.32 -22.90 -1.16
CA ILE A 765 54.63 -22.50 0.23
C ILE A 765 54.75 -20.95 0.22
N LEU A 766 54.59 -20.29 1.39
CA LEU A 766 55.12 -18.99 1.87
C LEU A 766 54.11 -17.87 2.15
N ALA A 767 53.85 -17.65 3.44
CA ALA A 767 53.83 -16.32 4.04
C ALA A 767 54.14 -16.46 5.55
N THR A 768 55.10 -15.66 6.01
CA THR A 768 55.76 -15.70 7.32
C THR A 768 54.90 -15.15 8.45
N THR A 769 54.97 -15.81 9.59
CA THR A 769 54.43 -15.41 10.90
C THR A 769 55.31 -14.35 11.56
N ASP A 770 54.71 -13.34 12.18
CA ASP A 770 55.19 -12.76 13.45
C ASP A 770 54.12 -11.83 14.04
N THR A 771 53.38 -12.31 15.04
CA THR A 771 52.65 -11.44 15.98
C THR A 771 52.79 -12.00 17.39
N VAL A 772 53.53 -11.25 18.20
CA VAL A 772 53.80 -11.48 19.62
C VAL A 772 52.50 -11.27 20.42
N ILE A 773 52.12 -12.27 21.21
CA ILE A 773 51.04 -12.19 22.20
C ILE A 773 51.67 -11.71 23.52
N VAL A 774 51.23 -10.55 24.02
CA VAL A 774 51.46 -10.17 25.42
C VAL A 774 50.14 -10.23 26.16
N GLN A 775 50.08 -11.21 27.05
CA GLN A 775 49.01 -11.46 28.01
C GLN A 775 49.33 -10.70 29.31
N SER A 776 48.38 -9.94 29.85
CA SER A 776 48.44 -9.50 31.24
C SER A 776 47.08 -9.68 31.92
N LEU A 777 47.00 -10.68 32.79
CA LEU A 777 46.01 -10.77 33.86
C LEU A 777 46.21 -9.61 34.85
N ASN A 778 45.12 -9.12 35.44
CA ASN A 778 45.14 -8.76 36.86
C ASN A 778 43.75 -8.88 37.49
N THR A 779 43.72 -9.63 38.58
CA THR A 779 42.64 -9.88 39.54
C THR A 779 42.71 -8.87 40.69
N ALA A 780 41.56 -8.40 41.19
CA ALA A 780 41.33 -8.13 42.62
C ALA A 780 39.84 -7.87 42.91
N ILE A 781 39.35 -8.45 44.00
CA ILE A 781 37.99 -8.41 44.55
C ILE A 781 37.98 -7.49 45.78
N SER A 782 36.94 -6.66 45.97
CA SER A 782 36.36 -6.32 47.29
C SER A 782 35.02 -5.57 47.15
N SER A 783 34.20 -5.63 48.19
CA SER A 783 32.71 -5.62 48.23
C SER A 783 32.03 -4.38 48.84
N GLU A 784 30.87 -4.02 48.26
CA GLU A 784 29.61 -3.45 48.86
C GLU A 784 29.52 -2.00 49.45
N PRO A 785 28.32 -1.37 49.64
CA PRO A 785 27.45 -0.79 48.60
C PRO A 785 26.94 0.66 48.92
N ALA A 786 26.11 1.22 48.00
CA ALA A 786 25.18 2.35 48.14
C ALA A 786 25.64 3.80 47.82
N LYS A 787 25.17 4.36 46.70
CA LYS A 787 24.09 5.38 46.62
C LYS A 787 23.85 5.82 45.16
N LEU A 788 22.57 5.89 44.79
CA LEU A 788 22.05 6.18 43.46
C LEU A 788 22.39 7.60 42.96
N ALA A 789 22.94 7.69 41.74
CA ALA A 789 22.72 8.74 40.75
C ALA A 789 23.16 8.21 39.37
N PRO A 790 22.42 8.45 38.26
CA PRO A 790 22.80 7.90 36.96
C PRO A 790 23.98 8.70 36.40
N LYS A 791 25.18 8.13 36.53
CA LYS A 791 26.39 8.64 35.87
C LYS A 791 26.42 8.00 34.48
N ILE A 792 26.21 8.81 33.44
CA ILE A 792 26.32 8.41 32.04
C ILE A 792 27.77 8.02 31.77
N THR A 793 28.03 6.72 31.60
CA THR A 793 29.32 6.19 31.19
C THR A 793 29.45 6.42 29.68
N THR A 794 30.04 7.54 29.28
CA THR A 794 30.70 7.67 27.98
C THR A 794 31.82 6.64 27.93
N ILE A 795 31.62 5.57 27.15
CA ILE A 795 32.70 4.67 26.75
C ILE A 795 33.62 5.48 25.84
N ALA A 796 34.75 5.91 26.39
CA ALA A 796 35.83 6.52 25.64
C ALA A 796 36.41 5.45 24.70
N ILE A 797 36.06 5.55 23.42
CA ILE A 797 36.78 4.89 22.34
C ILE A 797 38.07 5.69 22.14
N SER A 798 39.20 5.00 22.15
CA SER A 798 40.54 5.56 22.01
C SER A 798 40.69 6.45 20.77
N ASP A 799 41.13 7.68 21.03
CA ASP A 799 41.11 8.84 20.13
C ASP A 799 42.34 8.88 19.19
N ASN A 800 42.65 7.78 18.49
CA ASN A 800 43.85 7.70 17.63
C ASN A 800 43.58 7.16 16.20
N ARG A 801 42.35 7.36 15.67
CA ARG A 801 41.94 6.91 14.31
C ARG A 801 41.37 8.03 13.41
N GLN A 802 41.59 9.30 13.72
CA GLN A 802 40.62 10.35 13.36
C GLN A 802 40.94 11.31 12.20
N GLU A 803 42.04 11.16 11.46
CA GLU A 803 42.35 12.09 10.35
C GLU A 803 42.04 11.54 8.94
N ASP A 804 42.16 10.24 8.68
CA ASP A 804 42.07 9.71 7.30
C ASP A 804 40.67 9.35 6.78
N ASP A 805 39.62 9.40 7.62
CA ASP A 805 38.25 8.95 7.25
C ASP A 805 37.20 10.10 7.17
N LYS A 806 37.62 11.37 7.29
CA LYS A 806 36.68 12.52 7.26
C LYS A 806 36.40 12.98 5.84
N THR A 807 35.13 12.89 5.42
CA THR A 807 34.68 13.39 4.10
C THR A 807 34.71 14.92 4.04
N PHE A 808 34.73 15.51 2.84
CA PHE A 808 34.64 16.98 2.70
C PHE A 808 33.33 17.53 3.31
N ALA A 809 32.26 16.73 3.31
CA ALA A 809 31.00 17.07 3.95
C ALA A 809 31.13 17.17 5.48
N ASP A 810 31.95 16.31 6.10
CA ASP A 810 32.24 16.37 7.54
C ASP A 810 33.06 17.62 7.89
N GLN A 811 34.02 17.96 7.03
CA GLN A 811 34.83 19.16 7.21
C GLN A 811 33.97 20.43 7.11
N LEU A 812 33.06 20.52 6.12
CA LEU A 812 32.11 21.63 5.99
C LEU A 812 31.12 21.70 7.16
N TYR A 813 30.65 20.55 7.65
CA TYR A 813 29.76 20.50 8.81
C TYR A 813 30.47 20.98 10.09
N GLU A 814 31.71 20.55 10.34
CA GLU A 814 32.49 21.05 11.47
C GLU A 814 32.79 22.56 11.35
N GLN A 815 33.10 23.06 10.14
CA GLN A 815 33.21 24.51 9.89
C GLN A 815 31.91 25.25 10.27
N ALA A 816 30.75 24.71 9.88
CA ALA A 816 29.45 25.30 10.21
C ALA A 816 29.16 25.27 11.73
N LYS A 817 29.50 24.17 12.40
CA LYS A 817 29.27 23.95 13.83
C LYS A 817 30.11 24.85 14.71
N ILE A 818 31.42 24.94 14.46
CA ILE A 818 32.34 25.82 15.21
C ILE A 818 31.81 27.26 15.21
N ARG A 819 31.25 27.69 14.08
CA ARG A 819 30.81 29.07 13.87
C ARG A 819 29.39 29.35 14.32
N GLY A 820 28.50 28.35 14.29
CA GLY A 820 27.19 28.44 14.94
C GLY A 820 27.32 28.68 16.45
N VAL A 821 28.30 28.04 17.11
CA VAL A 821 28.59 28.21 18.54
C VAL A 821 29.19 29.60 18.84
N ALA A 822 30.08 30.11 17.99
CA ALA A 822 30.70 31.44 18.15
C ALA A 822 29.71 32.63 18.04
N ARG A 823 28.57 32.45 17.36
CA ARG A 823 27.51 33.48 17.28
C ARG A 823 26.63 33.54 18.52
N LEU A 824 26.38 32.40 19.17
CA LEU A 824 25.63 32.34 20.44
C LEU A 824 26.39 33.00 21.60
N THR A 825 27.72 32.90 21.61
CA THR A 825 28.58 33.56 22.61
C THR A 825 28.77 35.06 22.36
N SER A 826 28.63 35.54 21.13
CA SER A 826 28.70 36.99 20.81
C SER A 826 27.37 37.72 20.89
N MET A 827 26.23 37.03 20.87
CA MET A 827 24.91 37.62 21.16
C MET A 827 24.56 37.61 22.66
N SER A 828 25.36 36.95 23.51
CA SER A 828 25.21 36.92 24.97
C SER A 828 26.24 37.78 25.72
N ALA A 829 27.15 38.44 25.00
CA ALA A 829 28.06 39.47 25.48
C ALA A 829 27.63 40.83 24.91
#